data_AF-A0A7X7MD27-F1
#
_entry.id   AF-A0A7X7MD27-F1
#
_cell.length_a   1.000
_cell.length_b   1.000
_cell.length_c   1.000
_cell.angle_alpha   90.00
_cell.angle_beta   90.00
_cell.angle_gamma   90.00
#
_symmetry.space_group_name_H-M   'P 1'
#
loop_
_entity.id
_entity.type
_entity.pdbx_description
1 polymer ?
#
loop_
_entity_poly.entity_id
_entity_poly.type
_entity_poly.pdbx_seq_one_letter_code
_entity_poly.pdbx_strand_id
1 'polypeptide(L)'
;MELPDRAYFTQDGGAIHFWTRACDSTAGYGQLLDLRGGGDLPFSLSIAVNHLPGSPATETYRLVLTGWQDSGTPTNVTVEASQELGDSFQWVSVGLARSGTTFRLYLDGRLALERDLPTFATCEFDACLADGFLGAAQAEEAKPRREIAEVTFWNKPFAAGEFQTLAYRKPTATDPGLTGYFAFEDGRDLAVVPGSNLRTAYERLHNHPCVCRDVLLRTPGAPARGTGIIAADNTPTIYAQADPGGIGYNPNEEHAFVRTGSGGHVAWALRCDLNTESSSRPGVLVQYEKDGRARMQYFSVVLTNSVYPELAADCVAGQQLPGPHPLDYLDDPWLDETYWTLPQGQSEPAAFRDRKKQLWARCAGTLPIHMYYRMQEGFWFPTLAADRQPAVGAPIPWLSQVGGHTPNPNSEPPARWTWHVTWPKEVPEMSIGQTLTLPAGGLPEVWNAKSMGVVYPDPAKDSGTVLLYDPTVAQAVAFDPNHLAALGLKTGPNEKLLSRKGKYWFQEIPPAISSRVYVDPAAGSLVCIGVKEDNPGGVELLQVNVLSNEERETLRDLVDPSLRTGDAWTAWSAAVTALATAPVEPTRAHFANNTDLRIDYIPADHYALTALGATNYVVLIENDSTNRATGVNPGDAISMQVLRVMPRYFTGRVVTREDPLNLLSQQLSVLYEESFAGKPGDYLFQWKKATPNADGTIPDDYDTAYQARFPDTAGLTRFVIGGQGDTLANMVNTYYIVRYRAAGPDCPAYAVMGEQWSEWCAPPALAEGWVQRVLNNVTPFTQRMQDLYENEAEDAVSMIRQAGG
;
A
#
# COMPACT_ATOMS: atom_id res chain seq x y z
N MET A 1 58.97 21.32 7.37
CA MET A 1 58.74 20.00 6.74
C MET A 1 57.66 20.27 5.74
N GLU A 2 58.02 20.33 4.47
CA GLU A 2 57.09 20.68 3.40
C GLU A 2 56.41 19.40 2.91
N LEU A 3 55.11 19.48 2.60
CA LEU A 3 54.44 18.44 1.84
C LEU A 3 55.10 18.37 0.45
N PRO A 4 55.09 17.22 -0.24
CA PRO A 4 55.48 17.17 -1.65
C PRO A 4 54.64 18.18 -2.43
N ASP A 5 55.25 18.88 -3.40
CA ASP A 5 54.54 19.75 -4.33
C ASP A 5 53.48 18.96 -5.07
N ARG A 6 52.28 18.95 -4.52
CA ARG A 6 51.14 18.20 -5.01
C ARG A 6 50.00 19.14 -5.31
N ALA A 7 49.54 19.00 -6.54
CA ALA A 7 48.29 19.50 -7.05
C ALA A 7 47.08 19.14 -6.17
N TYR A 8 46.53 20.11 -5.44
CA TYR A 8 45.23 19.94 -4.78
C TYR A 8 44.09 20.57 -5.58
N PHE A 9 44.36 21.62 -6.36
CA PHE A 9 43.45 22.17 -7.37
C PHE A 9 44.01 21.96 -8.75
N THR A 10 43.23 21.36 -9.65
CA THR A 10 43.66 21.17 -11.03
C THR A 10 43.14 22.26 -11.96
N GLN A 11 43.63 22.30 -13.20
CA GLN A 11 43.06 23.14 -14.26
C GLN A 11 41.57 22.86 -14.51
N ASP A 12 41.12 21.62 -14.30
CA ASP A 12 39.73 21.19 -14.41
C ASP A 12 38.87 21.58 -13.19
N GLY A 13 39.50 22.15 -12.16
CA GLY A 13 38.89 22.59 -10.92
C GLY A 13 39.35 21.80 -9.70
N GLY A 14 38.69 22.08 -8.58
CA GLY A 14 38.99 21.43 -7.32
C GLY A 14 38.10 21.92 -6.18
N ALA A 15 38.16 21.21 -5.05
CA ALA A 15 37.44 21.56 -3.85
C ALA A 15 38.27 21.29 -2.60
N ILE A 16 38.08 22.12 -1.58
CA ILE A 16 38.54 21.90 -0.21
C ILE A 16 37.33 21.90 0.70
N HIS A 17 37.32 21.00 1.68
CA HIS A 17 36.38 21.05 2.78
C HIS A 17 37.10 20.85 4.11
N PHE A 18 36.67 21.55 5.14
CA PHE A 18 37.07 21.32 6.52
C PHE A 18 36.06 21.90 7.50
N TRP A 19 36.13 21.47 8.76
CA TRP A 19 35.41 22.07 9.87
C TRP A 19 36.30 23.04 10.64
N THR A 20 35.73 24.14 11.13
CA THR A 20 36.43 25.03 12.06
C THR A 20 35.52 25.60 13.14
N ARG A 21 36.09 25.93 14.30
CA ARG A 21 35.46 26.78 15.34
C ARG A 21 36.50 27.60 16.08
N ALA A 22 36.07 28.72 16.66
CA ALA A 22 36.88 29.46 17.61
C ALA A 22 37.11 28.64 18.91
N CYS A 23 38.29 28.81 19.53
CA CYS A 23 38.62 28.18 20.82
C CYS A 23 38.67 29.17 21.99
N ASP A 24 38.61 30.46 21.69
CA ASP A 24 38.67 31.56 22.63
C ASP A 24 37.91 32.77 22.07
N SER A 25 37.68 33.77 22.91
CA SER A 25 36.90 34.97 22.57
C SER A 25 37.74 36.11 21.98
N THR A 26 38.98 35.85 21.57
CA THR A 26 39.86 36.91 21.05
C THR A 26 39.41 37.32 19.66
N ALA A 27 39.02 38.58 19.48
CA ALA A 27 38.73 39.13 18.15
C ALA A 27 40.02 39.28 17.33
N GLY A 28 39.90 39.12 16.01
CA GLY A 28 41.01 39.14 15.07
C GLY A 28 40.88 38.08 14.00
N TYR A 29 41.61 38.24 12.89
CA TYR A 29 41.64 37.25 11.82
C TYR A 29 42.61 36.11 12.15
N GLY A 30 42.06 34.90 12.28
CA GLY A 30 42.84 33.67 12.34
C GLY A 30 42.92 33.02 10.95
N GLN A 31 44.13 32.86 10.41
CA GLN A 31 44.34 32.15 9.14
C GLN A 31 44.04 30.66 9.29
N LEU A 32 43.30 30.10 8.34
CA LEU A 32 42.91 28.68 8.31
C LEU A 32 43.74 27.90 7.30
N LEU A 33 43.92 28.47 6.11
CA LEU A 33 44.59 27.85 4.98
C LEU A 33 45.18 28.91 4.07
N ASP A 34 46.28 28.58 3.41
CA ASP A 34 46.84 29.35 2.31
C ASP A 34 47.27 28.41 1.18
N LEU A 35 46.82 28.70 -0.02
CA LEU A 35 47.11 27.93 -1.21
C LEU A 35 47.99 28.76 -2.13
N ARG A 36 49.01 28.15 -2.69
CA ARG A 36 49.92 28.79 -3.63
C ARG A 36 49.88 28.11 -4.98
N GLY A 37 49.68 28.90 -6.03
CA GLY A 37 49.90 28.47 -7.41
C GLY A 37 51.26 28.95 -7.92
N GLY A 38 52.02 28.04 -8.55
CA GLY A 38 53.28 28.36 -9.24
C GLY A 38 53.08 28.89 -10.66
N GLY A 39 54.18 29.03 -11.42
CA GLY A 39 54.20 29.49 -12.81
C GLY A 39 54.76 30.91 -13.00
N ASP A 40 54.65 31.44 -14.22
CA ASP A 40 55.18 32.77 -14.61
C ASP A 40 54.50 33.92 -13.86
N LEU A 41 53.27 33.71 -13.38
CA LEU A 41 52.50 34.63 -12.54
C LEU A 41 52.02 33.88 -11.28
N PRO A 42 52.83 33.82 -10.21
CA PRO A 42 52.45 33.09 -9.01
C PRO A 42 51.24 33.76 -8.33
N PHE A 43 50.42 32.99 -7.62
CA PHE A 43 49.34 33.53 -6.80
C PHE A 43 49.24 32.84 -5.45
N SER A 44 48.62 33.52 -4.47
CA SER A 44 48.22 32.97 -3.17
C SER A 44 46.73 33.18 -2.97
N LEU A 45 46.04 32.16 -2.45
CA LEU A 45 44.67 32.26 -1.97
C LEU A 45 44.65 31.88 -0.48
N SER A 46 44.51 32.88 0.38
CA SER A 46 44.40 32.69 1.81
C SER A 46 42.95 32.81 2.27
N ILE A 47 42.58 31.99 3.25
CA ILE A 47 41.31 32.07 3.97
C ILE A 47 41.60 32.32 5.45
N ALA A 48 40.95 33.34 6.01
CA ALA A 48 41.05 33.71 7.41
C ALA A 48 39.69 34.05 7.98
N VAL A 49 39.50 33.88 9.28
CA VAL A 49 38.22 34.12 9.95
C VAL A 49 38.39 35.07 11.11
N ASN A 50 37.58 36.11 11.14
CA ASN A 50 37.41 36.95 12.30
C ASN A 50 36.23 36.49 13.14
N HIS A 51 36.47 36.24 14.42
CA HIS A 51 35.43 35.87 15.38
C HIS A 51 35.05 37.07 16.25
N LEU A 52 33.77 37.42 16.25
CA LEU A 52 33.20 38.40 17.15
C LEU A 52 32.28 37.68 18.14
N PRO A 53 32.69 37.53 19.43
CA PRO A 53 31.88 36.84 20.42
C PRO A 53 30.59 37.64 20.72
N GLY A 54 29.47 36.94 20.91
CA GLY A 54 28.17 37.54 21.16
C GLY A 54 27.06 36.50 21.23
N SER A 55 25.81 36.94 21.34
CA SER A 55 24.61 36.11 21.21
C SER A 55 23.57 36.88 20.36
N PRO A 56 23.57 36.71 19.02
CA PRO A 56 24.40 35.76 18.27
C PRO A 56 25.87 36.19 18.17
N ALA A 57 26.77 35.21 18.02
CA ALA A 57 28.15 35.49 17.66
C ALA A 57 28.24 35.70 16.14
N THR A 58 29.29 36.34 15.65
CA THR A 58 29.49 36.56 14.21
C THR A 58 30.87 36.09 13.78
N GLU A 59 30.93 35.27 12.73
CA GLU A 59 32.18 34.94 12.06
C GLU A 59 32.23 35.57 10.67
N THR A 60 33.31 36.29 10.39
CA THR A 60 33.59 36.89 9.07
C THR A 60 34.74 36.15 8.41
N TYR A 61 34.43 35.43 7.34
CA TYR A 61 35.35 34.68 6.51
C TYR A 61 35.91 35.60 5.43
N ARG A 62 37.21 35.83 5.44
CA ARG A 62 37.95 36.62 4.46
C ARG A 62 38.71 35.69 3.53
N LEU A 63 38.52 35.87 2.23
CA LEU A 63 39.41 35.34 1.20
C LEU A 63 40.28 36.47 0.66
N VAL A 64 41.58 36.26 0.62
CA VAL A 64 42.53 37.16 -0.03
C VAL A 64 43.19 36.41 -1.16
N LEU A 65 42.95 36.86 -2.39
CA LEU A 65 43.67 36.43 -3.56
C LEU A 65 44.76 37.44 -3.89
N THR A 66 46.01 37.02 -3.81
CA THR A 66 47.19 37.82 -4.14
C THR A 66 47.82 37.24 -5.40
N GLY A 67 48.02 38.03 -6.45
CA GLY A 67 48.74 37.55 -7.64
C GLY A 67 49.32 38.70 -8.47
N TRP A 68 50.09 38.39 -9.51
CA TRP A 68 50.87 39.36 -10.26
C TRP A 68 50.22 39.64 -11.62
N GLN A 69 49.90 40.90 -11.94
CA GLN A 69 49.47 41.30 -13.30
C GLN A 69 50.66 41.51 -14.25
N ASP A 70 51.83 41.83 -13.69
CA ASP A 70 53.14 41.95 -14.32
C ASP A 70 54.23 41.57 -13.29
N SER A 71 55.49 41.45 -13.70
CA SER A 71 56.59 41.03 -12.80
C SER A 71 56.94 42.03 -11.68
N GLY A 72 56.17 43.11 -11.51
CA GLY A 72 56.54 44.26 -10.69
C GLY A 72 55.58 44.61 -9.53
N THR A 73 54.28 44.31 -9.63
CA THR A 73 53.32 44.68 -8.55
C THR A 73 52.23 43.62 -8.31
N PRO A 74 52.13 43.04 -7.09
CA PRO A 74 51.03 42.14 -6.75
C PRO A 74 49.71 42.92 -6.59
N THR A 75 48.63 42.41 -7.17
CA THR A 75 47.26 42.88 -6.98
C THR A 75 46.57 41.99 -5.95
N ASN A 76 46.05 42.59 -4.87
CA ASN A 76 45.29 41.89 -3.84
C ASN A 76 43.79 42.09 -4.06
N VAL A 77 43.05 41.00 -4.21
CA VAL A 77 41.59 40.98 -4.21
C VAL A 77 41.12 40.39 -2.89
N THR A 78 40.48 41.21 -2.07
CA THR A 78 39.92 40.79 -0.77
C THR A 78 38.40 40.76 -0.85
N VAL A 79 37.83 39.67 -0.39
CA VAL A 79 36.38 39.46 -0.31
C VAL A 79 36.03 38.83 1.03
N GLU A 80 34.91 39.24 1.60
CA GLU A 80 34.46 38.80 2.93
C GLU A 80 33.02 38.30 2.87
N ALA A 81 32.70 37.30 3.68
CA ALA A 81 31.36 36.81 3.92
C ALA A 81 31.17 36.54 5.41
N SER A 82 30.06 37.00 5.99
CA SER A 82 29.78 36.84 7.42
C SER A 82 28.63 35.85 7.65
N GLN A 83 28.71 35.12 8.76
CA GLN A 83 27.66 34.24 9.25
C GLN A 83 27.39 34.50 10.73
N GLU A 84 26.12 34.54 11.12
CA GLU A 84 25.70 34.54 12.52
C GLU A 84 25.67 33.12 13.07
N LEU A 85 26.23 32.93 14.27
CA LEU A 85 26.27 31.68 14.98
C LEU A 85 25.39 31.75 16.22
N GLY A 86 24.70 30.64 16.51
CA GLY A 86 23.88 30.53 17.71
C GLY A 86 24.71 30.41 18.99
N ASP A 87 25.96 29.97 18.88
CA ASP A 87 26.93 29.91 19.97
C ASP A 87 28.31 30.36 19.49
N SER A 88 29.08 31.00 20.38
CA SER A 88 30.41 31.57 20.12
C SER A 88 31.46 30.52 19.71
N PHE A 89 31.23 29.24 20.02
CA PHE A 89 32.17 28.15 19.75
C PHE A 89 31.53 27.04 18.90
N GLN A 90 30.49 27.39 18.13
CA GLN A 90 29.84 26.48 17.19
C GLN A 90 30.81 26.06 16.06
N TRP A 91 30.75 24.78 15.67
CA TRP A 91 31.43 24.28 14.47
C TRP A 91 30.76 24.82 13.21
N VAL A 92 31.58 25.27 12.25
CA VAL A 92 31.18 25.70 10.92
C VAL A 92 31.88 24.83 9.88
N SER A 93 31.10 24.30 8.94
CA SER A 93 31.65 23.55 7.80
C SER A 93 32.00 24.53 6.68
N VAL A 94 33.27 24.58 6.30
CA VAL A 94 33.79 25.49 5.28
C VAL A 94 34.11 24.70 4.02
N GLY A 95 33.52 25.11 2.89
CA GLY A 95 33.80 24.57 1.57
C GLY A 95 34.36 25.64 0.64
N LEU A 96 35.43 25.33 -0.07
CA LEU A 96 35.98 26.15 -1.15
C LEU A 96 35.94 25.34 -2.42
N ALA A 97 35.31 25.83 -3.49
CA ALA A 97 35.35 25.17 -4.80
C ALA A 97 35.79 26.12 -5.90
N ARG A 98 36.57 25.59 -6.84
CA ARG A 98 36.94 26.24 -8.09
C ARG A 98 36.37 25.44 -9.26
N SER A 99 35.59 26.10 -10.11
CA SER A 99 35.18 25.56 -11.41
C SER A 99 35.55 26.57 -12.49
N GLY A 100 36.41 26.16 -13.43
CA GLY A 100 37.03 27.07 -14.39
C GLY A 100 37.79 28.21 -13.68
N THR A 101 37.36 29.45 -13.90
CA THR A 101 37.90 30.65 -13.25
C THR A 101 37.14 31.05 -11.99
N THR A 102 35.99 30.46 -11.69
CA THR A 102 35.12 30.92 -10.62
C THR A 102 35.40 30.19 -9.31
N PHE A 103 35.66 30.96 -8.25
CA PHE A 103 35.76 30.48 -6.87
C PHE A 103 34.45 30.70 -6.12
N ARG A 104 34.11 29.72 -5.28
CA ARG A 104 32.93 29.73 -4.43
C ARG A 104 33.31 29.37 -3.00
N LEU A 105 32.83 30.15 -2.05
CA LEU A 105 32.88 29.84 -0.62
C LEU A 105 31.50 29.34 -0.20
N TYR A 106 31.49 28.21 0.49
CA TYR A 106 30.33 27.62 1.10
C TYR A 106 30.51 27.58 2.61
N LEU A 107 29.51 28.04 3.36
CA LEU A 107 29.44 27.94 4.82
C LEU A 107 28.22 27.11 5.19
N ASP A 108 28.42 26.04 5.96
CA ASP A 108 27.42 25.01 6.26
C ASP A 108 26.70 24.50 4.99
N GLY A 109 27.48 24.40 3.91
CA GLY A 109 27.04 23.96 2.59
C GLY A 109 26.09 24.92 1.86
N ARG A 110 25.95 26.17 2.34
CA ARG A 110 25.24 27.25 1.62
C ARG A 110 26.26 28.15 0.92
N LEU A 111 25.97 28.57 -0.31
CA LEU A 111 26.84 29.50 -1.04
C LEU A 111 26.88 30.85 -0.30
N ALA A 112 28.04 31.19 0.25
CA ALA A 112 28.27 32.44 0.99
C ALA A 112 28.87 33.52 0.09
N LEU A 113 29.71 33.12 -0.87
CA LEU A 113 30.36 34.05 -1.79
C LEU A 113 30.69 33.34 -3.12
N GLU A 114 30.57 34.08 -4.22
CA GLU A 114 31.08 33.70 -5.54
C GLU A 114 31.94 34.83 -6.11
N ARG A 115 33.07 34.47 -6.71
CA ARG A 115 33.99 35.43 -7.32
C ARG A 115 34.81 34.79 -8.43
N ASP A 116 34.89 35.45 -9.58
CA ASP A 116 35.84 35.05 -10.62
C ASP A 116 37.28 35.40 -10.23
N LEU A 117 38.20 34.48 -10.50
CA LEU A 117 39.61 34.76 -10.50
C LEU A 117 39.92 35.80 -11.57
N PRO A 118 40.73 36.81 -11.23
CA PRO A 118 41.40 37.62 -12.22
C PRO A 118 42.16 36.72 -13.22
N THR A 119 42.26 37.16 -14.46
CA THR A 119 42.85 36.41 -15.58
C THR A 119 44.31 36.05 -15.38
N PHE A 120 45.01 36.70 -14.45
CA PHE A 120 46.40 36.36 -14.08
C PHE A 120 46.51 35.22 -13.06
N ALA A 121 45.43 34.89 -12.34
CA ALA A 121 45.38 33.78 -11.38
C ALA A 121 44.97 32.45 -12.03
N THR A 122 44.75 32.42 -13.36
CA THR A 122 44.57 31.20 -14.14
C THR A 122 45.94 30.63 -14.53
N CYS A 123 46.63 30.04 -13.57
CA CYS A 123 47.91 29.35 -13.80
C CYS A 123 47.72 28.02 -14.56
N GLU A 124 48.76 27.60 -15.30
CA GLU A 124 48.86 26.29 -15.97
C GLU A 124 49.29 25.14 -15.03
N PHE A 125 49.60 25.42 -13.76
CA PHE A 125 49.95 24.41 -12.76
C PHE A 125 49.04 24.45 -11.54
N ASP A 126 48.83 23.28 -10.98
CA ASP A 126 47.90 23.00 -9.90
C ASP A 126 48.33 23.64 -8.54
N ALA A 127 47.41 24.24 -7.80
CA ALA A 127 47.75 24.91 -6.52
C ALA A 127 48.02 23.92 -5.38
N CYS A 128 49.02 24.19 -4.55
CA CYS A 128 49.43 23.41 -3.37
C CYS A 128 49.30 24.22 -2.06
N LEU A 129 49.53 23.60 -0.90
CA LEU A 129 49.55 24.31 0.39
C LEU A 129 50.81 25.16 0.53
N ALA A 130 50.65 26.46 0.82
CA ALA A 130 51.78 27.37 1.00
C ALA A 130 52.66 26.91 2.18
N ASP A 131 53.96 26.72 1.91
CA ASP A 131 54.98 26.25 2.86
C ASP A 131 54.60 24.94 3.63
N GLY A 132 53.59 24.21 3.15
CA GLY A 132 53.09 22.97 3.76
C GLY A 132 52.36 23.12 5.10
N PHE A 133 51.74 24.28 5.39
CA PHE A 133 51.04 24.54 6.66
C PHE A 133 49.51 24.34 6.59
N LEU A 134 48.94 23.86 7.70
CA LEU A 134 47.53 24.03 8.04
C LEU A 134 47.41 25.01 9.22
N GLY A 135 46.48 25.96 9.14
CA GLY A 135 46.39 27.10 10.05
C GLY A 135 47.26 28.27 9.61
N ALA A 136 48.04 28.84 10.53
CA ALA A 136 48.83 30.06 10.29
C ALA A 136 50.17 29.81 9.57
N ALA A 137 50.49 30.64 8.58
CA ALA A 137 51.79 30.69 7.91
C ALA A 137 52.93 31.14 8.85
N GLN A 138 54.19 30.98 8.44
CA GLN A 138 55.36 31.14 9.32
C GLN A 138 55.54 32.54 9.95
N ALA A 139 54.99 33.59 9.33
CA ALA A 139 55.15 34.97 9.77
C ALA A 139 53.93 35.57 10.50
N GLU A 140 52.83 34.81 10.66
CA GLU A 140 51.54 35.33 11.15
C GLU A 140 51.21 34.81 12.56
N GLU A 141 50.88 35.69 13.51
CA GLU A 141 50.29 35.31 14.81
C GLU A 141 48.75 35.36 14.67
N ALA A 142 48.15 34.22 14.32
CA ALA A 142 46.72 34.13 14.07
C ALA A 142 45.92 34.07 15.39
N LYS A 143 45.05 35.04 15.63
CA LYS A 143 44.06 35.04 16.73
C LYS A 143 42.65 35.22 16.13
N PRO A 144 41.62 34.54 16.65
CA PRO A 144 41.63 33.60 17.78
C PRO A 144 42.33 32.26 17.43
N ARG A 145 42.66 31.46 18.45
CA ARG A 145 43.03 30.06 18.22
C ARG A 145 41.82 29.30 17.70
N ARG A 146 42.04 28.33 16.81
CA ARG A 146 40.95 27.59 16.18
C ARG A 146 41.16 26.09 16.27
N GLU A 147 40.05 25.37 16.35
CA GLU A 147 40.02 23.95 16.05
C GLU A 147 39.74 23.80 14.56
N ILE A 148 40.47 22.90 13.90
CA ILE A 148 40.24 22.51 12.52
C ILE A 148 40.16 20.98 12.49
N ALA A 149 39.17 20.45 11.78
CA ALA A 149 38.95 19.01 11.67
C ALA A 149 38.57 18.61 10.24
N GLU A 150 38.82 17.34 9.89
CA GLU A 150 38.41 16.71 8.62
C GLU A 150 38.77 17.55 7.37
N VAL A 151 40.04 17.97 7.23
CA VAL A 151 40.48 18.73 6.05
C VAL A 151 40.65 17.80 4.86
N THR A 152 39.95 18.09 3.76
CA THR A 152 39.94 17.28 2.55
C THR A 152 40.22 18.14 1.33
N PHE A 153 40.95 17.58 0.37
CA PHE A 153 41.32 18.21 -0.90
C PHE A 153 40.87 17.32 -2.05
N TRP A 154 40.31 17.92 -3.09
CA TRP A 154 39.69 17.21 -4.20
C TRP A 154 40.08 17.85 -5.52
N ASN A 155 40.41 17.04 -6.53
CA ASN A 155 40.70 17.51 -7.90
C ASN A 155 39.44 17.71 -8.77
N LYS A 156 38.27 17.82 -8.15
CA LYS A 156 37.01 18.12 -8.82
C LYS A 156 36.24 19.18 -8.02
N PRO A 157 35.50 20.08 -8.68
CA PRO A 157 34.62 21.01 -7.98
C PRO A 157 33.45 20.29 -7.33
N PHE A 158 32.94 20.88 -6.24
CA PHE A 158 31.71 20.47 -5.59
C PHE A 158 30.66 21.58 -5.61
N ALA A 159 29.39 21.19 -5.73
CA ALA A 159 28.25 22.06 -5.48
C ALA A 159 27.85 22.08 -3.99
N ALA A 160 26.92 22.96 -3.63
CA ALA A 160 26.39 23.12 -2.27
C ALA A 160 25.99 21.79 -1.60
N GLY A 161 25.18 20.96 -2.27
CA GLY A 161 24.68 19.69 -1.71
C GLY A 161 25.77 18.63 -1.50
N GLU A 162 26.84 18.66 -2.32
CA GLU A 162 27.99 17.77 -2.14
C GLU A 162 28.80 18.16 -0.91
N PHE A 163 29.01 19.47 -0.66
CA PHE A 163 29.63 19.94 0.58
C PHE A 163 28.79 19.62 1.81
N GLN A 164 27.46 19.74 1.75
CA GLN A 164 26.59 19.32 2.86
C GLN A 164 26.73 17.84 3.17
N THR A 165 26.82 17.00 2.14
CA THR A 165 27.01 15.55 2.31
C THR A 165 28.39 15.23 2.87
N LEU A 166 29.42 15.86 2.32
CA LEU A 166 30.82 15.68 2.72
C LEU A 166 31.06 16.15 4.17
N ALA A 167 30.42 17.24 4.59
CA ALA A 167 30.55 17.78 5.94
C ALA A 167 30.33 16.73 7.02
N TYR A 168 29.40 15.80 6.80
CA TYR A 168 29.09 14.78 7.79
C TYR A 168 29.57 13.38 7.38
N ARG A 169 30.10 13.16 6.18
CA ARG A 169 30.63 11.86 5.73
C ARG A 169 32.15 11.85 5.79
N LYS A 170 32.75 10.89 6.50
CA LYS A 170 34.19 10.63 6.43
C LYS A 170 34.59 10.10 5.04
N PRO A 171 35.53 10.73 4.32
CA PRO A 171 36.03 10.22 3.05
C PRO A 171 36.75 8.88 3.20
N THR A 172 36.75 8.11 2.13
CA THR A 172 37.55 6.90 1.98
C THR A 172 38.67 7.12 0.98
N ALA A 173 39.81 6.44 1.14
CA ALA A 173 40.95 6.58 0.24
C ALA A 173 40.64 6.24 -1.24
N THR A 174 39.52 5.55 -1.49
CA THR A 174 39.01 5.19 -2.82
C THR A 174 38.03 6.19 -3.41
N ASP A 175 37.65 7.26 -2.70
CA ASP A 175 36.70 8.23 -3.22
C ASP A 175 37.28 8.93 -4.46
N PRO A 176 36.52 8.95 -5.59
CA PRO A 176 37.03 9.47 -6.84
C PRO A 176 37.31 10.97 -6.72
N GLY A 177 38.55 11.33 -7.00
CA GLY A 177 39.03 12.70 -6.99
C GLY A 177 39.54 13.22 -5.65
N LEU A 178 39.56 12.39 -4.59
CA LEU A 178 40.19 12.74 -3.32
C LEU A 178 41.71 12.79 -3.49
N THR A 179 42.31 13.96 -3.29
CA THR A 179 43.76 14.18 -3.43
C THR A 179 44.46 14.41 -2.09
N GLY A 180 43.77 14.81 -1.02
CA GLY A 180 44.39 14.94 0.29
C GLY A 180 43.37 14.78 1.41
N TYR A 181 43.75 14.13 2.50
CA TYR A 181 42.85 13.97 3.64
C TYR A 181 43.58 14.01 4.98
N PHE A 182 43.22 14.96 5.85
CA PHE A 182 43.67 15.07 7.24
C PHE A 182 42.49 14.91 8.20
N ALA A 183 42.41 13.75 8.87
CA ALA A 183 41.30 13.41 9.77
C ALA A 183 41.45 14.00 11.18
N PHE A 184 42.66 14.35 11.62
CA PHE A 184 42.97 14.86 12.96
C PHE A 184 42.46 13.97 14.11
N GLU A 185 42.93 12.71 14.15
CA GLU A 185 42.52 11.76 15.17
C GLU A 185 43.48 11.75 16.36
N ASP A 186 42.91 11.59 17.57
CA ASP A 186 43.65 11.57 18.83
C ASP A 186 44.68 10.41 18.86
N GLY A 187 45.87 10.69 19.37
CA GLY A 187 46.99 9.74 19.44
C GLY A 187 47.87 9.61 18.19
N ARG A 188 47.44 10.12 17.02
CA ARG A 188 48.26 10.16 15.79
C ARG A 188 48.60 11.58 15.35
N ASP A 189 47.63 12.49 15.42
CA ASP A 189 47.73 13.83 14.86
C ASP A 189 47.77 14.91 15.96
N LEU A 190 48.33 16.05 15.61
CA LEU A 190 48.37 17.27 16.41
C LEU A 190 49.06 17.15 17.78
N ALA A 191 49.97 16.18 17.96
CA ALA A 191 50.84 16.11 19.13
C ALA A 191 51.67 17.40 19.27
N VAL A 192 51.79 17.92 20.49
CA VAL A 192 52.57 19.13 20.79
C VAL A 192 54.04 18.82 20.60
N VAL A 193 54.73 19.60 19.75
CA VAL A 193 56.20 19.59 19.71
C VAL A 193 56.71 20.27 20.99
N PRO A 194 57.46 19.59 21.87
CA PRO A 194 57.91 20.18 23.13
C PRO A 194 58.67 21.50 22.90
N GLY A 195 58.23 22.59 23.54
CA GLY A 195 58.84 23.92 23.42
C GLY A 195 58.37 24.75 22.21
N SER A 196 57.32 24.34 21.49
CA SER A 196 56.80 25.04 20.31
C SER A 196 55.26 25.07 20.28
N ASN A 197 54.66 26.04 19.58
CA ASN A 197 53.23 26.03 19.22
C ASN A 197 52.97 25.21 17.93
N LEU A 198 54.00 24.59 17.36
CA LEU A 198 53.88 23.73 16.19
C LEU A 198 53.36 22.34 16.58
N ARG A 199 52.52 21.82 15.70
CA ARG A 199 51.95 20.47 15.75
C ARG A 199 52.16 19.79 14.40
N THR A 200 52.09 18.47 14.36
CA THR A 200 52.19 17.71 13.11
C THR A 200 50.94 16.87 12.91
N ALA A 201 50.41 16.83 11.69
CA ALA A 201 49.34 15.92 11.30
C ALA A 201 49.76 15.11 10.06
N TYR A 202 49.20 13.92 9.90
CA TYR A 202 49.52 13.02 8.79
C TYR A 202 48.34 12.86 7.83
N GLU A 203 48.64 13.03 6.55
CA GLU A 203 47.72 12.83 5.45
C GLU A 203 47.38 11.34 5.27
N ARG A 204 46.12 10.99 5.02
CA ARG A 204 45.62 9.60 5.11
C ARG A 204 45.84 8.76 3.86
N LEU A 205 45.96 9.35 2.68
CA LEU A 205 46.16 8.62 1.41
C LEU A 205 47.61 8.14 1.26
N HIS A 206 48.58 8.98 1.62
CA HIS A 206 50.00 8.76 1.36
C HIS A 206 50.89 8.89 2.60
N ASN A 207 50.31 9.12 3.78
CA ASN A 207 51.03 9.24 5.06
C ASN A 207 52.07 10.36 5.09
N HIS A 208 51.82 11.46 4.37
CA HIS A 208 52.73 12.61 4.36
C HIS A 208 52.47 13.52 5.57
N PRO A 209 53.53 13.94 6.29
CA PRO A 209 53.40 14.85 7.42
C PRO A 209 53.17 16.29 6.95
N CYS A 210 52.32 17.02 7.67
CA CYS A 210 52.03 18.44 7.50
C CYS A 210 52.25 19.16 8.84
N VAL A 211 52.78 20.38 8.78
CA VAL A 211 52.95 21.21 9.97
C VAL A 211 51.66 22.00 10.22
N CYS A 212 51.11 21.89 11.42
CA CYS A 212 49.94 22.66 11.83
C CYS A 212 50.35 23.73 12.84
N ARG A 213 49.95 24.98 12.61
CA ARG A 213 50.23 26.11 13.51
C ARG A 213 48.91 26.75 13.94
N ASP A 214 48.79 27.01 15.24
CA ASP A 214 47.59 27.59 15.88
C ASP A 214 46.28 26.81 15.66
N VAL A 215 46.42 25.53 15.30
CA VAL A 215 45.35 24.54 15.23
C VAL A 215 45.33 23.70 16.50
N LEU A 216 44.15 23.51 17.08
CA LEU A 216 43.94 22.63 18.23
C LEU A 216 43.03 21.45 17.86
N LEU A 217 43.06 20.41 18.70
CA LEU A 217 42.10 19.31 18.71
C LEU A 217 41.59 19.13 20.14
N ARG A 218 40.28 19.26 20.34
CA ARG A 218 39.60 18.99 21.62
C ARG A 218 38.41 18.08 21.39
N THR A 219 38.07 17.28 22.40
CA THR A 219 36.85 16.47 22.42
C THR A 219 35.71 17.24 23.08
N PRO A 220 34.48 17.21 22.52
CA PRO A 220 34.09 16.54 21.28
C PRO A 220 34.59 17.29 20.03
N GLY A 221 35.01 16.53 19.03
CA GLY A 221 35.47 17.05 17.73
C GLY A 221 34.32 17.55 16.85
N ALA A 222 34.59 17.76 15.55
CA ALA A 222 33.59 18.22 14.61
C ALA A 222 32.41 17.25 14.46
N PRO A 223 31.20 17.74 14.10
CA PRO A 223 30.06 16.90 13.83
C PRO A 223 30.37 15.89 12.71
N ALA A 224 29.98 14.63 12.91
CA ALA A 224 30.07 13.59 11.90
C ALA A 224 28.79 12.76 11.90
N ARG A 225 28.38 12.29 10.73
CA ARG A 225 27.30 11.31 10.58
C ARG A 225 27.83 9.97 11.04
N GLY A 226 27.47 9.59 12.26
CA GLY A 226 27.71 8.23 12.77
C GLY A 226 26.82 7.21 12.05
N THR A 227 27.10 5.92 12.27
CA THR A 227 26.22 4.82 11.84
C THR A 227 24.86 4.83 12.53
N GLY A 228 24.69 5.67 13.57
CA GLY A 228 23.55 5.62 14.48
C GLY A 228 23.58 4.42 15.43
N ILE A 229 24.56 3.52 15.27
CA ILE A 229 24.72 2.32 16.10
C ILE A 229 25.60 2.65 17.29
N ILE A 230 25.05 2.45 18.47
CA ILE A 230 25.70 2.56 19.77
C ILE A 230 26.25 1.17 20.10
N ALA A 231 27.57 1.03 19.96
CA ALA A 231 28.30 -0.13 20.42
C ALA A 231 28.58 0.02 21.93
N ALA A 232 27.82 -0.69 22.74
CA ALA A 232 27.91 -0.68 24.20
C ALA A 232 28.08 -2.10 24.74
N ASP A 233 28.66 -2.23 25.93
CA ASP A 233 28.79 -3.50 26.65
C ASP A 233 27.49 -3.82 27.42
N ASN A 234 26.69 -2.80 27.72
CA ASN A 234 25.36 -2.89 28.34
C ASN A 234 24.28 -2.27 27.43
N THR A 235 23.00 -2.49 27.76
CA THR A 235 21.90 -1.79 27.08
C THR A 235 21.98 -0.29 27.38
N PRO A 236 22.16 0.58 26.37
CA PRO A 236 22.15 2.02 26.56
C PRO A 236 20.80 2.51 27.06
N THR A 237 20.82 3.62 27.80
CA THR A 237 19.60 4.28 28.27
C THR A 237 19.59 5.73 27.85
N ILE A 238 18.40 6.29 27.61
CA ILE A 238 18.24 7.73 27.45
C ILE A 238 18.49 8.39 28.82
N TYR A 239 19.39 9.37 28.85
CA TYR A 239 19.60 10.18 30.03
C TYR A 239 18.43 11.15 30.17
N ALA A 240 17.79 11.16 31.34
CA ALA A 240 16.67 12.05 31.65
C ALA A 240 16.83 12.66 33.04
N GLN A 241 16.73 13.99 33.12
CA GLN A 241 16.68 14.79 34.34
C GLN A 241 15.64 15.88 34.15
N ALA A 242 14.45 15.66 34.72
CA ALA A 242 13.29 16.53 34.51
C ALA A 242 13.17 17.69 35.50
N ASP A 243 14.01 17.76 36.53
CA ASP A 243 14.05 18.91 37.45
C ASP A 243 14.84 20.07 36.84
N PRO A 244 14.21 21.22 36.52
CA PRO A 244 14.91 22.38 35.98
C PRO A 244 15.94 23.00 36.93
N GLY A 245 15.82 22.75 38.24
CA GLY A 245 16.81 23.17 39.24
C GLY A 245 17.98 22.19 39.41
N GLY A 246 17.89 21.01 38.79
CA GLY A 246 18.91 19.96 38.86
C GLY A 246 20.09 20.20 37.92
N ILE A 247 21.25 19.63 38.27
CA ILE A 247 22.43 19.64 37.39
C ILE A 247 22.15 18.70 36.21
N GLY A 248 22.39 19.21 34.99
CA GLY A 248 22.22 18.44 33.76
C GLY A 248 20.77 18.30 33.31
N TYR A 249 19.95 19.34 33.45
CA TYR A 249 18.57 19.35 32.94
C TYR A 249 18.51 18.90 31.46
N ASN A 250 17.85 17.77 31.23
CA ASN A 250 17.50 17.21 29.93
C ASN A 250 16.31 16.29 30.20
N PRO A 251 15.07 16.78 30.10
CA PRO A 251 13.89 16.02 30.51
C PRO A 251 13.48 14.92 29.53
N ASN A 252 14.20 14.70 28.42
CA ASN A 252 13.80 13.80 27.32
C ASN A 252 12.53 14.30 26.59
N GLU A 253 12.52 15.60 26.27
CA GLU A 253 11.46 16.28 25.53
C GLU A 253 11.33 15.81 24.07
N GLU A 254 12.34 15.12 23.52
CA GLU A 254 12.29 14.45 22.21
C GLU A 254 11.53 13.12 22.25
N HIS A 255 11.11 12.69 23.45
CA HIS A 255 10.40 11.44 23.70
C HIS A 255 11.17 10.25 23.10
N ALA A 256 12.45 10.18 23.45
CA ALA A 256 13.36 9.23 22.88
C ALA A 256 13.41 7.93 23.69
N PHE A 257 13.78 6.85 23.00
CA PHE A 257 13.98 5.51 23.55
C PHE A 257 15.07 4.76 22.77
N VAL A 258 15.59 3.68 23.35
CA VAL A 258 16.63 2.85 22.73
C VAL A 258 16.02 1.52 22.28
N ARG A 259 16.36 1.06 21.07
CA ARG A 259 16.09 -0.31 20.62
C ARG A 259 17.36 -1.00 20.14
N THR A 260 17.36 -2.31 20.20
CA THR A 260 18.40 -3.14 19.56
C THR A 260 18.18 -3.14 18.05
N GLY A 261 19.25 -2.96 17.26
CA GLY A 261 19.22 -2.96 15.81
C GLY A 261 20.60 -3.11 15.17
N SER A 262 20.68 -3.62 13.94
CA SER A 262 21.87 -3.67 13.07
C SER A 262 23.23 -3.96 13.75
N GLY A 263 23.28 -4.89 14.71
CA GLY A 263 24.52 -5.29 15.41
C GLY A 263 24.88 -4.46 16.65
N GLY A 264 23.96 -3.63 17.16
CA GLY A 264 24.10 -2.88 18.41
C GLY A 264 22.78 -2.25 18.86
N HIS A 265 22.84 -1.03 19.40
CA HIS A 265 21.67 -0.28 19.84
C HIS A 265 21.49 1.01 19.04
N VAL A 266 20.26 1.49 18.89
CA VAL A 266 19.93 2.73 18.20
C VAL A 266 18.98 3.53 19.08
N ALA A 267 19.25 4.83 19.23
CA ALA A 267 18.35 5.77 19.88
C ALA A 267 17.38 6.35 18.83
N TRP A 268 16.10 6.25 19.12
CA TRP A 268 15.01 6.78 18.31
C TRP A 268 14.34 7.89 19.09
N ALA A 269 14.01 8.99 18.41
CA ALA A 269 13.23 10.09 18.97
C ALA A 269 11.90 10.17 18.21
N LEU A 270 10.80 10.33 18.94
CA LEU A 270 9.49 10.50 18.32
C LEU A 270 9.26 11.94 17.90
N ARG A 271 9.92 12.92 18.51
CA ARG A 271 9.63 14.33 18.26
C ARG A 271 10.84 15.24 18.43
N CYS A 272 10.74 16.45 17.89
CA CYS A 272 11.79 17.48 17.95
C CYS A 272 11.21 18.90 18.00
N ASP A 273 9.98 19.04 18.49
CA ASP A 273 9.15 20.23 18.38
C ASP A 273 8.75 20.82 19.74
N LEU A 274 9.29 20.32 20.85
CA LEU A 274 9.02 20.87 22.19
C LEU A 274 10.06 21.92 22.63
N ASN A 275 11.24 21.93 22.01
CA ASN A 275 12.31 22.86 22.31
C ASN A 275 11.98 24.26 21.74
N THR A 276 12.18 25.30 22.54
CA THR A 276 12.00 26.72 22.19
C THR A 276 13.36 27.45 22.09
N GLU A 277 13.34 28.72 21.66
CA GLU A 277 14.54 29.58 21.62
C GLU A 277 15.23 29.77 22.99
N SER A 278 14.49 29.58 24.09
CA SER A 278 15.03 29.66 25.44
C SER A 278 15.55 28.31 25.98
N SER A 279 15.60 27.28 25.14
CA SER A 279 16.02 25.92 25.49
C SER A 279 17.10 25.39 24.54
N SER A 280 17.59 24.19 24.78
CA SER A 280 18.59 23.56 23.91
C SER A 280 18.00 23.24 22.52
N ARG A 281 18.86 23.05 21.51
CA ARG A 281 18.40 22.51 20.21
C ARG A 281 17.95 21.05 20.39
N PRO A 282 16.94 20.56 19.63
CA PRO A 282 16.43 19.21 19.79
C PRO A 282 17.52 18.15 19.74
N GLY A 283 17.61 17.35 20.80
CA GLY A 283 18.69 16.38 20.90
C GLY A 283 18.65 15.47 22.12
N VAL A 284 19.07 14.23 21.91
CA VAL A 284 18.99 13.14 22.86
C VAL A 284 20.38 12.85 23.43
N LEU A 285 20.48 12.73 24.75
CA LEU A 285 21.65 12.22 25.42
C LEU A 285 21.48 10.74 25.73
N VAL A 286 22.41 9.92 25.24
CA VAL A 286 22.42 8.47 25.50
C VAL A 286 23.61 8.14 26.39
N GLN A 287 23.36 7.49 27.51
CA GLN A 287 24.39 6.99 28.41
C GLN A 287 24.54 5.47 28.25
N TYR A 288 25.79 5.00 28.28
CA TYR A 288 26.12 3.59 28.11
C TYR A 288 27.52 3.29 28.67
N GLU A 289 27.86 2.03 28.83
CA GLU A 289 29.20 1.58 29.17
C GLU A 289 29.90 0.99 27.96
N LYS A 290 31.18 1.30 27.79
CA LYS A 290 32.03 0.67 26.78
C LYS A 290 33.47 0.53 27.27
N ASP A 291 33.99 -0.69 27.18
CA ASP A 291 35.30 -1.12 27.67
C ASP A 291 35.46 -0.84 29.18
N GLY A 292 34.39 -1.10 29.94
CA GLY A 292 34.34 -0.89 31.40
C GLY A 292 34.34 0.58 31.84
N ARG A 293 34.01 1.52 30.93
CA ARG A 293 33.92 2.96 31.24
C ARG A 293 32.55 3.50 30.86
N ALA A 294 31.99 4.32 31.75
CA ALA A 294 30.79 5.10 31.47
C ALA A 294 31.07 6.11 30.34
N ARG A 295 30.16 6.19 29.39
CA ARG A 295 30.17 7.10 28.25
C ARG A 295 28.80 7.75 28.12
N MET A 296 28.81 8.94 27.53
CA MET A 296 27.61 9.66 27.14
C MET A 296 27.81 10.22 25.74
N GLN A 297 26.76 10.16 24.92
CA GLN A 297 26.79 10.63 23.54
C GLN A 297 25.54 11.44 23.23
N TYR A 298 25.73 12.59 22.61
CA TYR A 298 24.66 13.46 22.14
C TYR A 298 24.31 13.14 20.68
N PHE A 299 23.01 13.07 20.39
CA PHE A 299 22.46 12.94 19.05
C PHE A 299 21.50 14.10 18.80
N SER A 300 21.78 14.93 17.80
CA SER A 300 20.80 15.93 17.36
C SER A 300 19.62 15.22 16.70
N VAL A 301 18.40 15.61 17.07
CA VAL A 301 17.18 15.12 16.45
C VAL A 301 16.73 16.13 15.40
N VAL A 302 16.53 15.64 14.19
CA VAL A 302 16.11 16.45 13.04
C VAL A 302 14.80 15.92 12.50
N LEU A 303 13.94 16.83 12.00
CA LEU A 303 12.65 16.48 11.42
C LEU A 303 12.80 15.65 10.15
N THR A 304 13.77 16.01 9.30
CA THR A 304 14.08 15.33 8.04
C THR A 304 15.58 15.18 7.84
N ASN A 305 15.99 14.21 7.03
CA ASN A 305 17.37 13.95 6.66
C ASN A 305 17.45 13.29 5.28
N SER A 306 18.65 12.91 4.80
CA SER A 306 18.80 12.26 3.49
C SER A 306 18.09 10.90 3.31
N VAL A 307 17.70 10.24 4.41
CA VAL A 307 16.97 8.96 4.41
C VAL A 307 15.46 9.22 4.49
N TYR A 308 15.05 10.19 5.31
CA TYR A 308 13.66 10.65 5.44
C TYR A 308 13.60 12.13 5.03
N PRO A 309 13.61 12.44 3.72
CA PRO A 309 13.73 13.82 3.23
C PRO A 309 12.47 14.66 3.49
N GLU A 310 11.35 14.00 3.73
CA GLU A 310 10.05 14.59 4.02
C GLU A 310 9.24 13.69 4.95
N LEU A 311 8.14 14.21 5.49
CA LEU A 311 7.17 13.44 6.26
C LEU A 311 6.23 12.67 5.32
N ALA A 312 6.81 11.82 4.48
CA ALA A 312 6.07 11.01 3.52
C ALA A 312 6.78 9.68 3.22
N ALA A 313 5.99 8.73 2.71
CA ALA A 313 6.50 7.47 2.17
C ALA A 313 5.57 6.91 1.09
N ASP A 314 6.12 6.01 0.28
CA ASP A 314 5.37 5.30 -0.75
C ASP A 314 4.76 4.01 -0.20
N CYS A 315 3.57 3.67 -0.68
CA CYS A 315 2.91 2.39 -0.40
C CYS A 315 2.20 1.87 -1.66
N VAL A 316 1.85 0.59 -1.64
CA VAL A 316 1.09 -0.08 -2.69
C VAL A 316 -0.27 -0.48 -2.14
N ALA A 317 -1.33 -0.25 -2.89
CA ALA A 317 -2.68 -0.67 -2.50
C ALA A 317 -2.75 -2.19 -2.24
N GLY A 318 -3.54 -2.59 -1.25
CA GLY A 318 -3.61 -3.97 -0.74
C GLY A 318 -2.63 -4.29 0.38
N GLN A 319 -1.68 -3.38 0.70
CA GLN A 319 -0.71 -3.58 1.77
C GLN A 319 -1.15 -2.89 3.07
N GLN A 320 -0.69 -3.45 4.20
CA GLN A 320 -0.73 -2.75 5.48
C GLN A 320 0.19 -1.54 5.41
N LEU A 321 -0.25 -0.41 5.96
CA LEU A 321 0.63 0.72 6.21
C LEU A 321 1.54 0.34 7.39
N PRO A 322 2.87 0.24 7.23
CA PRO A 322 3.77 0.22 8.37
C PRO A 322 3.77 1.66 8.92
N GLY A 323 3.56 1.90 10.21
CA GLY A 323 3.56 3.28 10.73
C GLY A 323 4.86 4.04 10.37
N PRO A 324 4.88 5.38 10.42
CA PRO A 324 6.12 6.14 10.21
C PRO A 324 7.15 5.73 11.26
N HIS A 325 8.40 5.47 10.87
CA HIS A 325 9.46 5.26 11.85
C HIS A 325 9.70 6.54 12.67
N PRO A 326 9.82 6.46 14.02
CA PRO A 326 9.82 5.27 14.86
C PRO A 326 8.48 5.00 15.59
N LEU A 327 7.36 5.61 15.17
CA LEU A 327 6.04 5.37 15.78
C LEU A 327 5.64 3.90 15.70
N ASP A 328 5.97 3.24 14.59
CA ASP A 328 5.70 1.82 14.34
C ASP A 328 6.42 0.86 15.30
N TYR A 329 7.42 1.34 16.05
CA TYR A 329 8.09 0.55 17.08
C TYR A 329 7.35 0.51 18.41
N LEU A 330 6.35 1.38 18.60
CA LEU A 330 5.50 1.36 19.78
C LEU A 330 4.45 0.25 19.65
N ASP A 331 4.06 -0.32 20.78
CA ASP A 331 2.97 -1.29 20.83
C ASP A 331 1.65 -0.60 20.42
N ASP A 332 0.89 -1.25 19.53
CA ASP A 332 -0.36 -0.76 18.96
C ASP A 332 -0.27 0.69 18.42
N PRO A 333 0.51 0.94 17.34
CA PRO A 333 0.79 2.30 16.85
C PRO A 333 -0.44 2.99 16.24
N TRP A 334 -1.52 2.23 15.99
CA TRP A 334 -2.76 2.73 15.40
C TRP A 334 -3.82 3.02 16.47
N LEU A 335 -3.73 4.20 17.07
CA LEU A 335 -4.71 4.68 18.05
C LEU A 335 -6.02 5.13 17.39
N ASP A 336 -7.12 5.10 18.15
CA ASP A 336 -8.46 5.48 17.66
C ASP A 336 -8.53 6.97 17.27
N GLU A 337 -7.72 7.81 17.91
CA GLU A 337 -7.58 9.24 17.63
C GLU A 337 -6.90 9.53 16.30
N THR A 338 -6.17 8.55 15.73
CA THR A 338 -5.52 8.71 14.42
C THR A 338 -6.58 8.94 13.35
N TYR A 339 -6.42 9.99 12.54
CA TYR A 339 -7.39 10.33 11.50
C TYR A 339 -6.70 10.73 10.19
N TRP A 340 -7.44 10.71 9.09
CA TRP A 340 -6.97 11.14 7.79
C TRP A 340 -7.99 12.02 7.08
N THR A 341 -7.50 12.82 6.13
CA THR A 341 -8.33 13.74 5.34
C THR A 341 -8.41 13.29 3.89
N LEU A 342 -9.48 13.68 3.19
CA LEU A 342 -9.62 13.46 1.75
C LEU A 342 -8.98 14.63 0.99
N PRO A 343 -7.92 14.40 0.19
CA PRO A 343 -7.32 15.47 -0.60
C PRO A 343 -8.31 16.08 -1.61
N GLN A 344 -8.17 17.38 -1.88
CA GLN A 344 -8.92 18.03 -2.94
C GLN A 344 -8.63 17.37 -4.30
N GLY A 345 -9.70 17.03 -5.04
CA GLY A 345 -9.59 16.38 -6.35
C GLY A 345 -9.53 14.85 -6.30
N GLN A 346 -9.47 14.23 -5.12
CA GLN A 346 -9.58 12.79 -4.96
C GLN A 346 -11.03 12.42 -4.59
N SER A 347 -11.61 11.45 -5.29
CA SER A 347 -13.03 11.04 -5.11
C SER A 347 -13.28 10.20 -3.86
N GLU A 348 -12.22 9.55 -3.36
CA GLU A 348 -12.30 8.46 -2.40
C GLU A 348 -11.06 8.42 -1.49
N PRO A 349 -11.22 8.24 -0.16
CA PRO A 349 -10.09 8.17 0.76
C PRO A 349 -9.25 6.91 0.50
N ALA A 350 -7.93 6.99 0.62
CA ALA A 350 -7.03 5.88 0.27
C ALA A 350 -6.72 4.91 1.44
N ALA A 351 -7.20 5.19 2.65
CA ALA A 351 -7.04 4.32 3.81
C ALA A 351 -8.30 3.49 4.12
N PHE A 352 -8.09 2.32 4.72
CA PHE A 352 -9.10 1.52 5.39
C PHE A 352 -8.58 1.10 6.76
N ARG A 353 -9.41 1.20 7.80
CA ARG A 353 -9.07 0.73 9.16
C ARG A 353 -9.78 -0.58 9.45
N ASP A 354 -9.01 -1.63 9.71
CA ASP A 354 -9.55 -2.95 10.03
C ASP A 354 -10.02 -3.07 11.50
N ARG A 355 -10.63 -4.19 11.86
CA ARG A 355 -11.13 -4.49 13.21
C ARG A 355 -10.04 -4.55 14.29
N LYS A 356 -8.76 -4.71 13.91
CA LYS A 356 -7.60 -4.66 14.80
C LYS A 356 -6.96 -3.27 14.82
N LYS A 357 -7.62 -2.28 14.19
CA LYS A 357 -7.19 -0.88 14.03
C LYS A 357 -6.02 -0.67 13.07
N GLN A 358 -5.47 -1.74 12.50
CA GLN A 358 -4.40 -1.64 11.52
C GLN A 358 -4.93 -0.93 10.27
N LEU A 359 -4.12 -0.01 9.74
CA LEU A 359 -4.45 0.72 8.53
C LEU A 359 -3.93 0.02 7.30
N TRP A 360 -4.73 0.04 6.25
CA TRP A 360 -4.45 -0.55 4.95
C TRP A 360 -4.58 0.50 3.86
N ALA A 361 -3.76 0.38 2.83
CA ALA A 361 -3.90 1.15 1.61
C ALA A 361 -5.00 0.52 0.74
N ARG A 362 -6.21 1.09 0.72
CA ARG A 362 -7.35 0.51 -0.01
C ARG A 362 -7.43 0.92 -1.48
N CYS A 363 -6.82 2.04 -1.86
CA CYS A 363 -6.75 2.46 -3.27
C CYS A 363 -5.58 3.41 -3.52
N ALA A 364 -5.18 3.53 -4.79
CA ALA A 364 -4.15 4.48 -5.18
C ALA A 364 -4.60 5.93 -4.98
N GLY A 365 -3.66 6.80 -4.63
CA GLY A 365 -3.91 8.20 -4.34
C GLY A 365 -2.99 8.75 -3.27
N THR A 366 -3.32 9.94 -2.77
CA THR A 366 -2.61 10.54 -1.64
C THR A 366 -3.39 10.31 -0.36
N LEU A 367 -2.70 9.95 0.72
CA LEU A 367 -3.28 9.76 2.05
C LEU A 367 -2.57 10.65 3.08
N PRO A 368 -3.14 11.84 3.37
CA PRO A 368 -2.76 12.68 4.50
C PRO A 368 -3.26 12.08 5.81
N ILE A 369 -2.36 11.63 6.68
CA ILE A 369 -2.69 11.04 7.98
C ILE A 369 -2.10 11.85 9.13
N HIS A 370 -2.85 11.96 10.22
CA HIS A 370 -2.50 12.63 11.46
C HIS A 370 -2.52 11.61 12.59
N MET A 371 -1.36 11.37 13.18
CA MET A 371 -1.15 10.23 14.08
C MET A 371 -0.97 10.65 15.53
N TYR A 372 -1.44 9.79 16.41
CA TYR A 372 -1.19 9.88 17.85
C TYR A 372 -0.31 8.72 18.27
N TYR A 373 0.37 8.85 19.41
CA TYR A 373 1.08 7.74 20.06
C TYR A 373 0.81 7.74 21.56
N ARG A 374 1.03 6.59 22.20
CA ARG A 374 0.86 6.47 23.66
C ARG A 374 2.02 7.11 24.40
N MET A 375 1.70 7.95 25.38
CA MET A 375 2.64 8.45 26.38
C MET A 375 3.39 7.29 27.05
N GLN A 376 4.72 7.34 27.09
CA GLN A 376 5.56 6.32 27.73
C GLN A 376 6.16 6.87 29.03
N GLU A 377 6.66 5.96 29.86
CA GLU A 377 7.46 6.32 31.03
C GLU A 377 8.75 7.04 30.57
N GLY A 378 9.11 8.13 31.26
CA GLY A 378 10.30 8.93 30.93
C GLY A 378 10.14 9.93 29.79
N PHE A 379 8.97 10.03 29.16
CA PHE A 379 8.63 11.15 28.27
C PHE A 379 8.21 12.37 29.09
N TRP A 380 8.51 13.57 28.60
CA TRP A 380 8.28 14.80 29.36
C TRP A 380 7.91 15.99 28.48
N PHE A 381 6.99 16.83 28.98
CA PHE A 381 6.59 18.08 28.34
C PHE A 381 7.07 19.28 29.18
N PRO A 382 8.13 19.99 28.76
CA PRO A 382 8.70 21.10 29.54
C PRO A 382 7.74 22.26 29.79
N THR A 383 6.77 22.48 28.89
CA THR A 383 5.79 23.56 29.00
C THR A 383 4.67 23.27 30.00
N LEU A 384 4.56 22.03 30.49
CA LEU A 384 3.54 21.60 31.45
C LEU A 384 4.15 21.45 32.85
N ALA A 385 3.38 21.83 33.87
CA ALA A 385 3.76 21.57 35.26
C ALA A 385 3.83 20.06 35.54
N ALA A 386 4.65 19.65 36.52
CA ALA A 386 4.90 18.24 36.84
C ALA A 386 3.61 17.46 37.19
N ASP A 387 2.65 18.10 37.87
CA ASP A 387 1.33 17.55 38.22
C ASP A 387 0.32 17.60 37.07
N ARG A 388 0.71 18.15 35.92
CA ARG A 388 -0.09 18.30 34.70
C ARG A 388 0.47 17.51 33.52
N GLN A 389 1.51 16.71 33.73
CA GLN A 389 2.03 15.79 32.72
C GLN A 389 0.96 14.76 32.32
N PRO A 390 0.88 14.35 31.04
CA PRO A 390 -0.02 13.28 30.63
C PRO A 390 0.30 11.97 31.34
N ALA A 391 -0.73 11.21 31.70
CA ALA A 391 -0.55 9.87 32.26
C ALA A 391 0.03 8.91 31.20
N VAL A 392 0.83 7.92 31.63
CA VAL A 392 1.31 6.84 30.76
C VAL A 392 0.11 6.16 30.07
N GLY A 393 0.24 5.90 28.77
CA GLY A 393 -0.80 5.35 27.92
C GLY A 393 -1.75 6.37 27.29
N ALA A 394 -1.75 7.64 27.73
CA ALA A 394 -2.57 8.69 27.14
C ALA A 394 -2.16 8.98 25.67
N PRO A 395 -3.12 9.26 24.76
CA PRO A 395 -2.82 9.60 23.38
C PRO A 395 -2.15 10.98 23.29
N ILE A 396 -1.00 11.04 22.63
CA ILE A 396 -0.20 12.26 22.42
C ILE A 396 -0.19 12.59 20.93
N PRO A 397 -0.52 13.83 20.51
CA PRO A 397 -0.46 14.20 19.11
C PRO A 397 0.99 14.30 18.64
N TRP A 398 1.29 13.63 17.52
CA TRP A 398 2.64 13.57 16.98
C TRP A 398 3.06 14.89 16.32
N LEU A 399 4.22 15.43 16.71
CA LEU A 399 4.82 16.63 16.12
C LEU A 399 3.85 17.85 16.06
N SER A 400 2.99 18.01 17.06
CA SER A 400 1.92 19.00 17.11
C SER A 400 2.37 20.46 17.17
N GLN A 401 3.66 20.73 17.37
CA GLN A 401 4.22 22.07 17.54
C GLN A 401 5.14 22.51 16.38
N VAL A 402 5.28 21.69 15.32
CA VAL A 402 6.10 22.04 14.14
C VAL A 402 5.62 23.32 13.45
N GLY A 403 4.34 23.68 13.59
CA GLY A 403 3.75 24.92 13.07
C GLY A 403 3.84 26.13 14.00
N GLY A 404 4.41 25.97 15.20
CA GLY A 404 4.48 27.00 16.24
C GLY A 404 4.14 26.46 17.63
N HIS A 405 4.70 27.10 18.66
CA HIS A 405 4.50 26.66 20.05
C HIS A 405 3.21 27.21 20.66
N THR A 406 2.44 26.34 21.31
CA THR A 406 1.31 26.66 22.14
C THR A 406 1.60 26.27 23.60
N PRO A 407 0.90 26.86 24.59
CA PRO A 407 1.15 26.53 25.99
C PRO A 407 0.95 25.05 26.33
N ASN A 408 0.00 24.38 25.67
CA ASN A 408 -0.27 22.96 25.84
C ASN A 408 -0.11 22.23 24.50
N PRO A 409 1.03 21.55 24.26
CA PRO A 409 1.27 20.79 23.04
C PRO A 409 0.22 19.72 22.73
N ASN A 410 -0.50 19.24 23.76
CA ASN A 410 -1.50 18.19 23.62
C ASN A 410 -2.88 18.70 23.17
N SER A 411 -3.08 20.02 23.03
CA SER A 411 -4.32 20.60 22.49
C SER A 411 -4.27 20.86 20.98
N GLU A 412 -3.10 20.76 20.37
CA GLU A 412 -2.91 20.98 18.93
C GLU A 412 -3.00 19.68 18.13
N PRO A 413 -3.46 19.72 16.87
CA PRO A 413 -3.52 18.55 16.03
C PRO A 413 -2.11 18.03 15.68
N PRO A 414 -1.95 16.72 15.40
CA PRO A 414 -0.69 16.17 14.93
C PRO A 414 -0.23 16.77 13.60
N ALA A 415 1.09 16.77 13.37
CA ALA A 415 1.63 17.02 12.03
C ALA A 415 1.10 16.00 11.02
N ARG A 416 1.09 16.40 9.76
CA ARG A 416 0.68 15.56 8.64
C ARG A 416 1.82 14.66 8.19
N TRP A 417 1.58 13.35 8.18
CA TRP A 417 2.32 12.39 7.37
C TRP A 417 1.59 12.11 6.07
N THR A 418 2.31 11.91 4.96
CA THR A 418 1.68 11.65 3.66
C THR A 418 2.09 10.30 3.11
N TRP A 419 1.12 9.43 2.81
CA TRP A 419 1.37 8.24 2.00
C TRP A 419 1.05 8.51 0.53
N HIS A 420 1.97 8.12 -0.35
CA HIS A 420 1.75 8.07 -1.79
C HIS A 420 1.43 6.63 -2.18
N VAL A 421 0.16 6.35 -2.39
CA VAL A 421 -0.31 5.00 -2.70
C VAL A 421 -0.39 4.80 -4.20
N THR A 422 0.24 3.74 -4.69
CA THR A 422 0.16 3.32 -6.10
C THR A 422 -0.56 1.98 -6.21
N TRP A 423 -1.17 1.72 -7.37
CA TRP A 423 -1.69 0.38 -7.67
C TRP A 423 -0.52 -0.62 -7.84
N PRO A 424 -0.68 -1.89 -7.46
CA PRO A 424 0.30 -2.91 -7.77
C PRO A 424 0.54 -3.02 -9.28
N LYS A 425 1.78 -3.36 -9.67
CA LYS A 425 2.17 -3.50 -11.08
C LYS A 425 1.47 -4.69 -11.75
N GLU A 426 1.28 -5.78 -11.01
CA GLU A 426 0.62 -7.00 -11.46
C GLU A 426 -0.58 -7.25 -10.57
N VAL A 427 -1.76 -7.39 -11.18
CA VAL A 427 -3.04 -7.54 -10.49
C VAL A 427 -3.87 -8.60 -11.20
N PRO A 428 -4.41 -9.60 -10.49
CA PRO A 428 -5.34 -10.57 -11.06
C PRO A 428 -6.52 -9.92 -11.78
N GLU A 429 -6.90 -10.48 -12.92
CA GLU A 429 -7.90 -9.90 -13.81
C GLU A 429 -9.17 -10.72 -13.87
N MET A 430 -10.30 -10.03 -13.71
CA MET A 430 -11.64 -10.58 -13.81
C MET A 430 -12.34 -10.02 -15.05
N SER A 431 -13.07 -10.86 -15.77
CA SER A 431 -13.79 -10.44 -16.99
C SER A 431 -15.22 -10.04 -16.68
N ILE A 432 -15.80 -9.13 -17.47
CA ILE A 432 -17.19 -8.67 -17.30
C ILE A 432 -18.15 -9.87 -17.45
N GLY A 433 -19.07 -10.04 -16.49
CA GLY A 433 -20.03 -11.14 -16.45
C GLY A 433 -19.53 -12.41 -15.76
N GLN A 434 -18.24 -12.51 -15.44
CA GLN A 434 -17.67 -13.62 -14.67
C GLN A 434 -18.19 -13.59 -13.23
N THR A 435 -18.37 -14.76 -12.62
CA THR A 435 -18.62 -14.91 -11.18
C THR A 435 -17.47 -15.67 -10.51
N LEU A 436 -16.88 -15.07 -9.50
CA LEU A 436 -15.83 -15.66 -8.67
C LEU A 436 -16.45 -16.35 -7.46
N THR A 437 -16.07 -17.62 -7.24
CA THR A 437 -16.42 -18.41 -6.05
C THR A 437 -15.17 -19.09 -5.50
N LEU A 438 -14.62 -20.05 -6.24
CA LEU A 438 -13.34 -20.71 -5.99
C LEU A 438 -12.19 -19.99 -6.71
N PRO A 439 -10.92 -20.22 -6.34
CA PRO A 439 -9.77 -19.62 -7.02
C PRO A 439 -9.74 -19.94 -8.51
N ALA A 440 -9.52 -18.90 -9.33
CA ALA A 440 -9.44 -19.05 -10.79
C ALA A 440 -8.52 -18.01 -11.42
N GLY A 441 -7.55 -18.42 -12.23
CA GLY A 441 -6.71 -17.49 -13.00
C GLY A 441 -5.92 -16.47 -12.15
N GLY A 442 -5.54 -16.84 -10.93
CA GLY A 442 -4.88 -15.93 -9.97
C GLY A 442 -5.85 -15.09 -9.14
N LEU A 443 -7.15 -15.12 -9.43
CA LEU A 443 -8.19 -14.56 -8.57
C LEU A 443 -8.33 -15.41 -7.29
N PRO A 444 -8.67 -14.77 -6.17
CA PRO A 444 -8.76 -15.43 -4.87
C PRO A 444 -9.98 -16.34 -4.72
N GLU A 445 -9.97 -17.16 -3.67
CA GLU A 445 -11.19 -17.80 -3.18
C GLU A 445 -12.07 -16.78 -2.46
N VAL A 446 -13.39 -16.86 -2.65
CA VAL A 446 -14.36 -16.08 -1.87
C VAL A 446 -15.41 -16.96 -1.21
N TRP A 447 -15.72 -18.14 -1.76
CA TRP A 447 -16.89 -18.97 -1.43
C TRP A 447 -17.07 -19.26 0.06
N ASN A 448 -16.01 -19.67 0.76
CA ASN A 448 -16.02 -20.09 2.16
C ASN A 448 -15.37 -19.06 3.11
N ALA A 449 -15.18 -17.82 2.65
CA ALA A 449 -14.68 -16.76 3.51
C ALA A 449 -15.59 -16.63 4.74
N LYS A 450 -15.01 -16.48 5.94
CA LYS A 450 -15.82 -16.25 7.16
C LYS A 450 -16.46 -14.87 7.15
N SER A 451 -15.74 -13.88 6.63
CA SER A 451 -16.28 -12.58 6.29
C SER A 451 -15.54 -12.03 5.10
N MET A 452 -16.26 -11.47 4.13
CA MET A 452 -15.71 -10.82 2.95
C MET A 452 -16.38 -9.46 2.78
N GLY A 453 -15.63 -8.44 2.37
CA GLY A 453 -16.17 -7.13 2.05
C GLY A 453 -15.42 -6.44 0.90
N VAL A 454 -16.15 -5.68 0.08
CA VAL A 454 -15.55 -4.83 -0.96
C VAL A 454 -15.22 -3.48 -0.33
N VAL A 455 -13.92 -3.20 -0.20
CA VAL A 455 -13.43 -1.92 0.34
C VAL A 455 -13.10 -0.91 -0.75
N TYR A 456 -13.01 -1.30 -2.03
CA TYR A 456 -12.90 -0.39 -3.17
C TYR A 456 -13.43 -1.07 -4.44
N PRO A 457 -14.09 -0.36 -5.37
CA PRO A 457 -14.50 1.04 -5.25
C PRO A 457 -15.61 1.22 -4.20
N ASP A 458 -15.96 2.47 -3.87
CA ASP A 458 -17.11 2.74 -2.99
C ASP A 458 -18.39 2.17 -3.63
N PRO A 459 -19.00 1.11 -3.06
CA PRO A 459 -20.14 0.44 -3.68
C PRO A 459 -21.38 1.34 -3.76
N ALA A 460 -21.44 2.44 -2.99
CA ALA A 460 -22.52 3.42 -3.09
C ALA A 460 -22.37 4.35 -4.31
N LYS A 461 -21.15 4.52 -4.83
CA LYS A 461 -20.85 5.40 -5.97
C LYS A 461 -20.58 4.63 -7.26
N ASP A 462 -20.00 3.44 -7.16
CA ASP A 462 -19.57 2.60 -8.28
C ASP A 462 -20.13 1.18 -8.12
N SER A 463 -21.45 1.10 -7.97
CA SER A 463 -22.19 -0.16 -7.88
C SER A 463 -22.20 -0.96 -9.19
N GLY A 464 -21.69 -0.38 -10.28
CA GLY A 464 -21.64 -1.01 -11.60
C GLY A 464 -20.41 -1.90 -11.83
N THR A 465 -19.42 -1.87 -10.94
CA THR A 465 -18.16 -2.63 -11.11
C THR A 465 -18.33 -4.10 -10.69
N VAL A 466 -18.66 -4.35 -9.43
CA VAL A 466 -18.86 -5.70 -8.88
C VAL A 466 -20.02 -5.74 -7.89
N LEU A 467 -20.59 -6.93 -7.71
CA LEU A 467 -21.51 -7.24 -6.62
C LEU A 467 -20.98 -8.41 -5.80
N LEU A 468 -20.78 -8.19 -4.50
CA LEU A 468 -20.57 -9.24 -3.52
C LEU A 468 -21.93 -9.62 -2.92
N TYR A 469 -22.30 -10.89 -2.99
CA TYR A 469 -23.59 -11.38 -2.53
C TYR A 469 -23.48 -12.80 -1.98
N ASP A 470 -24.49 -13.21 -1.21
CA ASP A 470 -24.71 -14.60 -0.83
C ASP A 470 -25.65 -15.26 -1.84
N PRO A 471 -25.14 -16.18 -2.67
CA PRO A 471 -25.94 -16.81 -3.71
C PRO A 471 -26.83 -17.93 -3.18
N THR A 472 -26.63 -18.44 -1.96
CA THR A 472 -27.26 -19.68 -1.47
C THR A 472 -28.29 -19.46 -0.38
N VAL A 473 -28.23 -18.34 0.34
CA VAL A 473 -29.16 -18.05 1.43
C VAL A 473 -30.61 -18.10 0.97
N ALA A 474 -31.46 -18.74 1.78
CA ALA A 474 -32.87 -18.90 1.51
C ALA A 474 -33.61 -17.55 1.60
N GLN A 475 -34.28 -17.16 0.52
CA GLN A 475 -35.19 -16.01 0.50
C GLN A 475 -36.62 -16.49 0.66
N ALA A 476 -37.33 -15.98 1.67
CA ALA A 476 -38.68 -16.40 2.01
C ALA A 476 -39.66 -15.23 1.97
N VAL A 477 -40.86 -15.48 1.47
CA VAL A 477 -42.00 -14.56 1.52
C VAL A 477 -43.15 -15.24 2.27
N ALA A 478 -43.83 -14.49 3.13
CA ALA A 478 -45.00 -15.01 3.84
C ALA A 478 -46.08 -15.49 2.85
N PHE A 479 -46.54 -16.72 3.02
CA PHE A 479 -47.57 -17.32 2.18
C PHE A 479 -48.34 -18.39 2.99
N ASP A 480 -49.66 -18.22 3.11
CA ASP A 480 -50.49 -19.20 3.81
C ASP A 480 -50.66 -20.47 2.96
N PRO A 481 -50.13 -21.64 3.40
CA PRO A 481 -50.24 -22.90 2.67
C PRO A 481 -51.68 -23.37 2.47
N ASN A 482 -52.65 -22.87 3.26
CA ASN A 482 -54.06 -23.22 3.11
C ASN A 482 -54.64 -22.77 1.76
N HIS A 483 -54.01 -21.79 1.09
CA HIS A 483 -54.40 -21.37 -0.25
C HIS A 483 -54.08 -22.40 -1.34
N LEU A 484 -53.12 -23.32 -1.13
CA LEU A 484 -52.66 -24.27 -2.16
C LEU A 484 -53.80 -25.15 -2.71
N ALA A 485 -54.66 -25.65 -1.82
CA ALA A 485 -55.78 -26.51 -2.22
C ALA A 485 -56.79 -25.78 -3.14
N ALA A 486 -57.03 -24.49 -2.90
CA ALA A 486 -57.91 -23.66 -3.72
C ALA A 486 -57.30 -23.33 -5.10
N LEU A 487 -55.97 -23.39 -5.21
CA LEU A 487 -55.21 -23.20 -6.44
C LEU A 487 -55.04 -24.50 -7.25
N GLY A 488 -55.60 -25.61 -6.77
CA GLY A 488 -55.43 -26.92 -7.40
C GLY A 488 -54.02 -27.50 -7.22
N LEU A 489 -53.22 -26.96 -6.30
CA LEU A 489 -51.87 -27.44 -6.00
C LEU A 489 -51.96 -28.40 -4.80
N LYS A 490 -51.88 -29.70 -5.06
CA LYS A 490 -52.06 -30.77 -4.07
C LYS A 490 -50.90 -31.73 -4.08
N THR A 491 -50.78 -32.54 -3.04
CA THR A 491 -49.85 -33.67 -2.96
C THR A 491 -50.57 -34.96 -3.33
N GLY A 492 -49.87 -35.86 -4.02
CA GLY A 492 -50.42 -37.16 -4.43
C GLY A 492 -49.72 -37.74 -5.67
N PRO A 493 -50.06 -38.98 -6.08
CA PRO A 493 -49.57 -39.54 -7.34
C PRO A 493 -50.05 -38.71 -8.53
N ASN A 494 -49.14 -38.27 -9.39
CA ASN A 494 -49.42 -37.39 -10.55
C ASN A 494 -50.00 -36.01 -10.19
N GLU A 495 -49.74 -35.52 -8.98
CA GLU A 495 -50.13 -34.18 -8.56
C GLU A 495 -48.96 -33.19 -8.65
N LYS A 496 -49.25 -31.89 -8.69
CA LYS A 496 -48.22 -30.86 -8.92
C LYS A 496 -47.30 -30.58 -7.73
N LEU A 497 -47.57 -31.14 -6.54
CA LEU A 497 -46.71 -30.99 -5.36
C LEU A 497 -46.12 -32.32 -4.89
N LEU A 498 -44.81 -32.30 -4.63
CA LEU A 498 -44.06 -33.34 -3.97
C LEU A 498 -43.77 -32.95 -2.51
N SER A 499 -44.20 -33.77 -1.56
CA SER A 499 -43.81 -33.60 -0.15
C SER A 499 -42.44 -34.24 0.11
N ARG A 500 -41.46 -33.44 0.52
CA ARG A 500 -40.10 -33.92 0.86
C ARG A 500 -39.55 -33.16 2.04
N LYS A 501 -39.11 -33.87 3.08
CA LYS A 501 -38.57 -33.30 4.33
C LYS A 501 -39.49 -32.23 4.96
N GLY A 502 -40.81 -32.45 4.89
CA GLY A 502 -41.82 -31.54 5.43
C GLY A 502 -42.03 -30.24 4.63
N LYS A 503 -41.51 -30.15 3.40
CA LYS A 503 -41.72 -29.04 2.46
C LYS A 503 -42.50 -29.51 1.23
N TYR A 504 -43.23 -28.60 0.59
CA TYR A 504 -43.94 -28.87 -0.67
C TYR A 504 -43.16 -28.31 -1.85
N TRP A 505 -42.61 -29.20 -2.67
CA TRP A 505 -41.86 -28.89 -3.89
C TRP A 505 -42.75 -29.01 -5.11
N PHE A 506 -42.50 -28.22 -6.14
CA PHE A 506 -43.32 -28.23 -7.36
C PHE A 506 -42.80 -29.22 -8.39
N GLN A 507 -43.71 -29.99 -8.99
CA GLN A 507 -43.44 -30.92 -10.08
C GLN A 507 -43.89 -30.33 -11.43
N GLU A 508 -43.49 -30.97 -12.53
CA GLU A 508 -43.84 -30.56 -13.91
C GLU A 508 -43.39 -29.13 -14.28
N ILE A 509 -42.36 -28.61 -13.60
CA ILE A 509 -41.73 -27.33 -13.89
C ILE A 509 -40.28 -27.54 -14.34
N PRO A 510 -39.70 -26.56 -15.06
CA PRO A 510 -38.32 -26.65 -15.53
C PRO A 510 -37.34 -27.06 -14.44
N PRO A 511 -36.38 -27.94 -14.74
CA PRO A 511 -35.40 -28.43 -13.78
C PRO A 511 -34.58 -27.32 -13.08
N ALA A 512 -34.53 -26.14 -13.68
CA ALA A 512 -33.91 -24.93 -13.15
C ALA A 512 -34.57 -24.38 -11.86
N ILE A 513 -35.86 -24.63 -11.66
CA ILE A 513 -36.64 -24.13 -10.51
C ILE A 513 -37.22 -25.23 -9.63
N SER A 514 -37.41 -26.45 -10.15
CA SER A 514 -37.98 -27.58 -9.40
C SER A 514 -37.17 -27.96 -8.15
N SER A 515 -35.86 -27.72 -8.17
CA SER A 515 -34.96 -28.01 -7.04
C SER A 515 -34.70 -26.80 -6.14
N ARG A 516 -35.30 -25.63 -6.41
CA ARG A 516 -34.98 -24.37 -5.74
C ARG A 516 -36.15 -23.66 -5.07
N VAL A 517 -37.39 -23.95 -5.49
CA VAL A 517 -38.58 -23.27 -4.96
C VAL A 517 -39.49 -24.27 -4.27
N TYR A 518 -39.90 -23.94 -3.04
CA TYR A 518 -40.81 -24.78 -2.25
C TYR A 518 -41.67 -23.94 -1.31
N VAL A 519 -42.80 -24.51 -0.87
CA VAL A 519 -43.59 -23.98 0.26
C VAL A 519 -43.15 -24.67 1.54
N ASP A 520 -42.86 -23.88 2.55
CA ASP A 520 -42.63 -24.33 3.92
C ASP A 520 -43.92 -24.20 4.73
N PRO A 521 -44.68 -25.29 4.91
CA PRO A 521 -45.96 -25.21 5.61
C PRO A 521 -45.79 -24.93 7.11
N ALA A 522 -44.66 -25.29 7.71
CA ALA A 522 -44.39 -25.03 9.12
C ALA A 522 -44.07 -23.55 9.39
N ALA A 523 -43.33 -22.92 8.48
CA ALA A 523 -43.00 -21.50 8.56
C ALA A 523 -44.06 -20.58 7.94
N GLY A 524 -45.01 -21.12 7.18
CA GLY A 524 -46.01 -20.32 6.46
C GLY A 524 -45.39 -19.42 5.41
N SER A 525 -44.48 -19.97 4.59
CA SER A 525 -43.74 -19.19 3.60
C SER A 525 -43.52 -19.92 2.28
N LEU A 526 -43.41 -19.15 1.20
CA LEU A 526 -42.86 -19.57 -0.08
C LEU A 526 -41.37 -19.20 -0.09
N VAL A 527 -40.51 -20.15 -0.43
CA VAL A 527 -39.06 -20.04 -0.30
C VAL A 527 -38.37 -20.32 -1.62
N CYS A 528 -37.35 -19.53 -1.93
CA CYS A 528 -36.40 -19.76 -3.01
C CYS A 528 -34.99 -19.88 -2.42
N ILE A 529 -34.28 -20.94 -2.79
CA ILE A 529 -32.87 -21.13 -2.43
C ILE A 529 -32.00 -21.03 -3.67
N GLY A 530 -30.74 -20.68 -3.46
CA GLY A 530 -29.71 -20.87 -4.47
C GLY A 530 -28.88 -22.10 -4.17
N VAL A 531 -28.28 -22.68 -5.20
CA VAL A 531 -27.56 -23.94 -5.13
C VAL A 531 -26.35 -23.88 -6.06
N LYS A 532 -25.21 -24.32 -5.56
CA LYS A 532 -24.06 -24.67 -6.37
C LYS A 532 -24.14 -26.17 -6.67
N GLU A 533 -24.24 -26.54 -7.95
CA GLU A 533 -24.40 -27.92 -8.39
C GLU A 533 -23.25 -28.36 -9.31
N ASP A 534 -22.76 -29.58 -9.10
CA ASP A 534 -21.83 -30.21 -10.02
C ASP A 534 -22.59 -30.71 -11.25
N ASN A 535 -22.19 -30.26 -12.45
CA ASN A 535 -22.74 -30.77 -13.68
C ASN A 535 -21.86 -31.90 -14.25
N PRO A 536 -22.45 -32.99 -14.78
CA PRO A 536 -21.73 -34.03 -15.52
C PRO A 536 -20.80 -33.52 -16.64
N GLY A 537 -21.07 -32.34 -17.20
CA GLY A 537 -20.22 -31.63 -18.16
C GLY A 537 -18.94 -31.01 -17.58
N GLY A 538 -18.63 -31.22 -16.30
CA GLY A 538 -17.42 -30.73 -15.64
C GLY A 538 -17.41 -29.22 -15.37
N VAL A 539 -18.59 -28.59 -15.36
CA VAL A 539 -18.79 -27.17 -15.03
C VAL A 539 -19.63 -27.10 -13.75
N GLU A 540 -19.17 -26.35 -12.76
CA GLU A 540 -19.97 -26.05 -11.58
C GLU A 540 -21.00 -24.98 -11.92
N LEU A 541 -22.29 -25.28 -11.79
CA LEU A 541 -23.36 -24.32 -12.06
C LEU A 541 -23.77 -23.62 -10.77
N LEU A 542 -23.70 -22.28 -10.77
CA LEU A 542 -24.21 -21.48 -9.67
C LEU A 542 -25.61 -20.97 -9.99
N GLN A 543 -26.61 -21.66 -9.44
CA GLN A 543 -27.99 -21.22 -9.48
C GLN A 543 -28.23 -20.25 -8.32
N VAL A 544 -28.08 -18.95 -8.58
CA VAL A 544 -28.24 -17.90 -7.55
C VAL A 544 -29.65 -17.87 -7.00
N ASN A 545 -29.82 -17.49 -5.73
CA ASN A 545 -31.10 -17.33 -5.00
C ASN A 545 -32.01 -16.18 -5.52
N VAL A 546 -31.97 -15.88 -6.82
CA VAL A 546 -32.82 -14.90 -7.51
C VAL A 546 -33.63 -15.62 -8.57
N LEU A 547 -34.90 -15.24 -8.74
CA LEU A 547 -35.74 -15.72 -9.83
C LEU A 547 -35.70 -14.74 -11.00
N SER A 548 -35.73 -15.25 -12.23
CA SER A 548 -36.00 -14.47 -13.46
C SER A 548 -37.49 -14.19 -13.65
N ASN A 549 -37.84 -13.34 -14.63
CA ASN A 549 -39.24 -13.06 -14.93
C ASN A 549 -39.95 -14.31 -15.49
N GLU A 550 -39.27 -15.05 -16.36
CA GLU A 550 -39.72 -16.29 -16.98
C GLU A 550 -39.97 -17.38 -15.93
N GLU A 551 -39.11 -17.48 -14.91
CA GLU A 551 -39.29 -18.41 -13.80
C GLU A 551 -40.50 -18.04 -12.93
N ARG A 552 -40.76 -16.75 -12.72
CA ARG A 552 -41.99 -16.29 -12.03
C ARG A 552 -43.24 -16.57 -12.84
N GLU A 553 -43.20 -16.37 -14.15
CA GLU A 553 -44.31 -16.73 -15.03
C GLU A 553 -44.58 -18.23 -14.97
N THR A 554 -43.53 -19.05 -14.98
CA THR A 554 -43.67 -20.50 -14.83
C THR A 554 -44.34 -20.89 -13.51
N LEU A 555 -43.98 -20.24 -12.39
CA LEU A 555 -44.63 -20.46 -11.09
C LEU A 555 -46.09 -20.00 -11.07
N ARG A 556 -46.43 -18.93 -11.79
CA ARG A 556 -47.82 -18.49 -11.97
C ARG A 556 -48.61 -19.47 -12.85
N ASP A 557 -47.95 -20.04 -13.84
CA ASP A 557 -48.58 -20.94 -14.81
C ASP A 557 -48.86 -22.34 -14.30
N LEU A 558 -48.26 -22.71 -13.15
CA LEU A 558 -48.63 -23.89 -12.38
C LEU A 558 -50.13 -23.94 -12.04
N VAL A 559 -50.75 -22.78 -11.82
CA VAL A 559 -52.17 -22.66 -11.48
C VAL A 559 -53.00 -22.66 -12.76
N ASP A 560 -54.01 -23.54 -12.82
CA ASP A 560 -54.93 -23.60 -13.95
C ASP A 560 -55.59 -22.23 -14.19
N PRO A 561 -55.69 -21.73 -15.44
CA PRO A 561 -56.30 -20.44 -15.75
C PRO A 561 -57.69 -20.23 -15.12
N SER A 562 -58.50 -21.28 -14.99
CA SER A 562 -59.83 -21.22 -14.36
C SER A 562 -59.79 -20.93 -12.85
N LEU A 563 -58.65 -21.21 -12.19
CA LEU A 563 -58.43 -20.99 -10.76
C LEU A 563 -57.67 -19.68 -10.47
N ARG A 564 -57.31 -18.90 -11.50
CA ARG A 564 -56.60 -17.62 -11.36
C ARG A 564 -57.52 -16.47 -10.96
N THR A 565 -58.36 -16.68 -9.95
CA THR A 565 -59.32 -15.69 -9.45
C THR A 565 -59.43 -15.75 -7.91
N GLY A 566 -59.93 -14.68 -7.30
CA GLY A 566 -60.18 -14.62 -5.85
C GLY A 566 -58.93 -14.48 -4.98
N ASP A 567 -59.11 -14.67 -3.67
CA ASP A 567 -58.11 -14.34 -2.64
C ASP A 567 -56.87 -15.24 -2.71
N ALA A 568 -57.05 -16.54 -2.92
CA ALA A 568 -55.95 -17.50 -3.00
C ALA A 568 -55.01 -17.19 -4.18
N TRP A 569 -55.57 -16.84 -5.35
CA TRP A 569 -54.78 -16.42 -6.51
C TRP A 569 -54.07 -15.10 -6.27
N THR A 570 -54.75 -14.13 -5.66
CA THR A 570 -54.16 -12.83 -5.32
C THR A 570 -52.98 -13.01 -4.37
N ALA A 571 -53.12 -13.84 -3.35
CA ALA A 571 -52.05 -14.17 -2.40
C ALA A 571 -50.88 -14.89 -3.09
N TRP A 572 -51.15 -15.89 -3.94
CA TRP A 572 -50.11 -16.61 -4.69
C TRP A 572 -49.35 -15.69 -5.64
N SER A 573 -50.07 -14.92 -6.46
CA SER A 573 -49.47 -14.00 -7.42
C SER A 573 -48.62 -12.94 -6.70
N ALA A 574 -49.09 -12.40 -5.58
CA ALA A 574 -48.33 -11.47 -4.76
C ALA A 574 -47.06 -12.13 -4.19
N ALA A 575 -47.16 -13.34 -3.63
CA ALA A 575 -46.03 -14.07 -3.07
C ALA A 575 -44.95 -14.38 -4.13
N VAL A 576 -45.35 -14.90 -5.30
CA VAL A 576 -44.43 -15.18 -6.41
C VAL A 576 -43.76 -13.90 -6.93
N THR A 577 -44.49 -12.79 -6.96
CA THR A 577 -43.93 -11.49 -7.40
C THR A 577 -42.86 -10.99 -6.43
N ALA A 578 -43.10 -11.12 -5.12
CA ALA A 578 -42.21 -10.63 -4.09
C ALA A 578 -41.01 -11.56 -3.82
N LEU A 579 -41.06 -12.82 -4.25
CA LEU A 579 -40.02 -13.80 -3.95
C LEU A 579 -38.73 -13.53 -4.74
N ALA A 580 -37.61 -13.53 -4.03
CA ALA A 580 -36.25 -13.61 -4.58
C ALA A 580 -36.00 -12.61 -5.73
N THR A 581 -36.31 -11.34 -5.48
CA THR A 581 -36.26 -10.25 -6.49
C THR A 581 -34.88 -9.65 -6.68
N ALA A 582 -33.98 -9.81 -5.71
CA ALA A 582 -32.60 -9.32 -5.76
C ALA A 582 -31.67 -10.27 -4.99
N PRO A 583 -30.35 -10.27 -5.30
CA PRO A 583 -29.37 -10.97 -4.49
C PRO A 583 -29.35 -10.48 -3.03
N VAL A 584 -28.97 -11.36 -2.11
CA VAL A 584 -28.78 -10.99 -0.71
C VAL A 584 -27.35 -10.49 -0.52
N GLU A 585 -27.18 -9.23 -0.17
CA GLU A 585 -25.87 -8.65 0.09
C GLU A 585 -25.43 -8.94 1.55
N PRO A 586 -24.27 -9.59 1.77
CA PRO A 586 -23.78 -9.97 3.09
C PRO A 586 -23.07 -8.81 3.82
N THR A 587 -23.00 -7.64 3.19
CA THR A 587 -22.30 -6.47 3.72
C THR A 587 -23.06 -5.18 3.46
N ARG A 588 -22.87 -4.18 4.33
CA ARG A 588 -23.27 -2.80 4.07
C ARG A 588 -22.09 -1.88 4.32
N ALA A 589 -21.65 -1.18 3.27
CA ALA A 589 -20.58 -0.20 3.37
C ALA A 589 -21.15 1.18 3.69
N HIS A 590 -20.52 1.88 4.64
CA HIS A 590 -20.87 3.26 4.97
C HIS A 590 -19.66 4.02 5.51
N PHE A 591 -19.70 5.34 5.41
CA PHE A 591 -18.67 6.22 5.91
C PHE A 591 -19.06 6.73 7.31
N ALA A 592 -18.31 6.37 8.35
CA ALA A 592 -18.58 6.84 9.72
C ALA A 592 -18.32 8.36 9.87
N ASN A 593 -17.43 8.88 9.04
CA ASN A 593 -17.16 10.29 8.79
C ASN A 593 -16.77 10.42 7.31
N ASN A 594 -16.41 11.61 6.81
CA ASN A 594 -16.12 11.79 5.37
C ASN A 594 -14.94 10.97 4.81
N THR A 595 -14.18 10.22 5.63
CA THR A 595 -12.97 9.52 5.21
C THR A 595 -12.85 8.07 5.70
N ASP A 596 -13.57 7.67 6.74
CA ASP A 596 -13.44 6.37 7.41
C ASP A 596 -14.53 5.39 6.96
N LEU A 597 -14.19 4.56 5.97
CA LEU A 597 -15.07 3.52 5.44
C LEU A 597 -15.22 2.38 6.46
N ARG A 598 -16.47 2.01 6.74
CA ARG A 598 -16.88 0.91 7.60
C ARG A 598 -17.72 -0.08 6.83
N ILE A 599 -17.57 -1.36 7.18
CA ILE A 599 -18.35 -2.46 6.62
C ILE A 599 -19.09 -3.14 7.75
N ASP A 600 -20.41 -3.13 7.68
CA ASP A 600 -21.27 -3.95 8.53
C ASP A 600 -21.41 -5.33 7.90
N TYR A 601 -21.02 -6.38 8.63
CA TYR A 601 -21.05 -7.76 8.15
C TYR A 601 -22.27 -8.51 8.67
N ILE A 602 -23.00 -9.13 7.74
CA ILE A 602 -24.13 -10.02 7.99
C ILE A 602 -23.64 -11.46 7.80
N PRO A 603 -24.01 -12.42 8.66
CA PRO A 603 -23.68 -13.82 8.46
C PRO A 603 -24.20 -14.30 7.11
N ALA A 604 -23.31 -14.91 6.33
CA ALA A 604 -23.59 -15.49 5.02
C ALA A 604 -23.39 -17.01 5.10
N ASP A 605 -24.15 -17.74 4.29
CA ASP A 605 -23.93 -19.16 4.04
C ASP A 605 -22.67 -19.32 3.16
N HIS A 606 -22.59 -18.55 2.07
CA HIS A 606 -21.44 -18.49 1.16
C HIS A 606 -21.31 -17.11 0.51
N TYR A 607 -20.18 -16.84 -0.14
CA TYR A 607 -19.99 -15.61 -0.92
C TYR A 607 -19.76 -15.88 -2.41
N ALA A 608 -20.27 -14.99 -3.25
CA ALA A 608 -19.91 -14.89 -4.66
C ALA A 608 -19.67 -13.43 -5.03
N LEU A 609 -18.70 -13.20 -5.92
CA LEU A 609 -18.39 -11.87 -6.47
C LEU A 609 -18.62 -11.89 -7.97
N THR A 610 -19.54 -11.10 -8.49
CA THR A 610 -19.83 -11.02 -9.94
C THR A 610 -19.40 -9.66 -10.50
N ALA A 611 -18.71 -9.65 -11.63
CA ALA A 611 -18.36 -8.41 -12.35
C ALA A 611 -19.55 -7.93 -13.18
N LEU A 612 -20.12 -6.78 -12.80
CA LEU A 612 -21.41 -6.31 -13.33
C LEU A 612 -21.29 -5.53 -14.64
N GLY A 613 -20.12 -4.96 -14.96
CA GLY A 613 -19.87 -4.36 -16.27
C GLY A 613 -18.91 -3.18 -16.30
N ALA A 614 -18.90 -2.34 -15.28
CA ALA A 614 -17.94 -1.25 -15.21
C ALA A 614 -16.53 -1.79 -14.91
N THR A 615 -15.51 -1.11 -15.44
CA THR A 615 -14.11 -1.49 -15.24
C THR A 615 -13.47 -0.64 -14.16
N ASN A 616 -12.98 -1.28 -13.11
CA ASN A 616 -12.21 -0.62 -12.06
C ASN A 616 -11.30 -1.63 -11.36
N TYR A 617 -10.39 -1.14 -10.52
CA TYR A 617 -9.78 -1.97 -9.49
C TYR A 617 -10.82 -2.34 -8.46
N VAL A 618 -10.68 -3.53 -7.88
CA VAL A 618 -11.51 -4.01 -6.78
C VAL A 618 -10.59 -4.44 -5.66
N VAL A 619 -10.86 -3.97 -4.45
CA VAL A 619 -10.10 -4.36 -3.27
C VAL A 619 -11.04 -5.04 -2.29
N LEU A 620 -10.70 -6.27 -1.94
CA LEU A 620 -11.45 -7.13 -1.03
C LEU A 620 -10.72 -7.19 0.31
N ILE A 621 -11.49 -7.27 1.40
CA ILE A 621 -10.97 -7.56 2.73
C ILE A 621 -11.64 -8.79 3.32
N GLU A 622 -10.83 -9.68 3.88
CA GLU A 622 -11.26 -10.93 4.48
C GLU A 622 -11.01 -10.93 6.00
N ASN A 623 -11.88 -11.60 6.75
CA ASN A 623 -11.78 -11.81 8.21
C ASN A 623 -11.76 -10.52 9.06
N ASP A 624 -12.37 -9.45 8.54
CA ASP A 624 -12.48 -8.13 9.19
C ASP A 624 -13.77 -7.94 10.02
N SER A 625 -14.67 -8.92 10.04
CA SER A 625 -15.89 -8.84 10.84
C SER A 625 -15.66 -8.81 12.36
N THR A 626 -16.35 -7.91 13.06
CA THR A 626 -16.50 -7.93 14.53
C THR A 626 -17.72 -8.74 14.98
N ASN A 627 -18.62 -9.09 14.06
CA ASN A 627 -19.81 -9.88 14.32
C ASN A 627 -19.43 -11.37 14.43
N ARG A 628 -19.41 -11.91 15.65
CA ARG A 628 -19.04 -13.31 15.90
C ARG A 628 -19.93 -14.34 15.19
N ALA A 629 -21.15 -13.98 14.80
CA ALA A 629 -22.03 -14.88 14.04
C ALA A 629 -21.52 -15.19 12.62
N THR A 630 -20.57 -14.40 12.10
CA THR A 630 -19.84 -14.67 10.85
C THR A 630 -18.79 -15.78 11.01
N GLY A 631 -18.48 -16.22 12.24
CA GLY A 631 -17.46 -17.25 12.50
C GLY A 631 -16.02 -16.73 12.59
N VAL A 632 -15.80 -15.42 12.40
CA VAL A 632 -14.49 -14.76 12.58
C VAL A 632 -14.10 -14.72 14.06
N ASN A 633 -12.92 -15.23 14.38
CA ASN A 633 -12.32 -15.20 15.73
C ASN A 633 -11.33 -14.05 15.89
N PRO A 634 -11.05 -13.56 17.12
CA PRO A 634 -10.08 -12.48 17.35
C PRO A 634 -8.67 -12.77 16.81
N GLY A 635 -8.25 -14.04 16.84
CA GLY A 635 -6.94 -14.49 16.35
C GLY A 635 -6.83 -14.65 14.83
N ASP A 636 -7.95 -14.67 14.10
CA ASP A 636 -7.93 -14.88 12.65
C ASP A 636 -7.13 -13.75 11.95
N ALA A 637 -6.32 -14.12 10.97
CA ALA A 637 -5.54 -13.18 10.18
C ALA A 637 -6.44 -12.43 9.20
N ILE A 638 -6.21 -11.12 9.08
CA ILE A 638 -6.92 -10.24 8.16
C ILE A 638 -6.09 -10.16 6.88
N SER A 639 -6.73 -10.34 5.73
CA SER A 639 -6.07 -10.26 4.43
C SER A 639 -6.79 -9.25 3.54
N MET A 640 -6.01 -8.52 2.74
CA MET A 640 -6.53 -7.61 1.72
C MET A 640 -6.01 -8.02 0.36
N GLN A 641 -6.89 -8.07 -0.63
CA GLN A 641 -6.61 -8.58 -1.96
C GLN A 641 -7.02 -7.57 -3.00
N VAL A 642 -6.19 -7.36 -4.01
CA VAL A 642 -6.43 -6.43 -5.11
C VAL A 642 -6.63 -7.22 -6.38
N LEU A 643 -7.71 -6.94 -7.11
CA LEU A 643 -8.00 -7.46 -8.44
C LEU A 643 -8.49 -6.33 -9.35
N ARG A 644 -8.68 -6.60 -10.64
CA ARG A 644 -9.17 -5.61 -11.61
C ARG A 644 -10.20 -6.21 -12.55
N VAL A 645 -11.32 -5.51 -12.75
CA VAL A 645 -12.30 -5.84 -13.80
C VAL A 645 -11.83 -5.25 -15.12
N MET A 646 -11.64 -6.11 -16.12
CA MET A 646 -11.10 -5.73 -17.43
C MET A 646 -12.22 -5.43 -18.44
N PRO A 647 -11.95 -4.58 -19.45
CA PRO A 647 -12.88 -4.30 -20.56
C PRO A 647 -12.93 -5.48 -21.55
N ARG A 648 -13.33 -6.65 -21.06
CA ARG A 648 -13.45 -7.89 -21.83
C ARG A 648 -14.56 -8.73 -21.23
N TYR A 649 -15.47 -9.21 -22.08
CA TYR A 649 -16.49 -10.16 -21.67
C TYR A 649 -15.89 -11.52 -21.35
N PHE A 650 -16.40 -12.14 -20.29
CA PHE A 650 -16.15 -13.53 -20.00
C PHE A 650 -16.79 -14.39 -21.09
N THR A 651 -16.08 -15.35 -21.68
CA THR A 651 -16.66 -16.15 -22.77
C THR A 651 -17.54 -17.27 -22.26
N GLY A 652 -17.23 -17.73 -21.05
CA GLY A 652 -17.86 -18.83 -20.35
C GLY A 652 -18.10 -20.09 -21.18
N ARG A 653 -19.09 -20.89 -20.76
CA ARG A 653 -19.49 -22.15 -21.37
C ARG A 653 -21.01 -22.30 -21.44
N VAL A 654 -21.46 -23.06 -22.44
CA VAL A 654 -22.82 -23.60 -22.47
C VAL A 654 -22.81 -24.98 -21.85
N VAL A 655 -23.85 -25.28 -21.09
CA VAL A 655 -24.02 -26.53 -20.37
C VAL A 655 -25.42 -27.05 -20.64
N THR A 656 -25.58 -28.37 -20.66
CA THR A 656 -26.87 -29.04 -20.73
C THR A 656 -27.19 -29.71 -19.40
N ARG A 657 -28.45 -29.64 -18.99
CA ARG A 657 -28.91 -30.18 -17.70
C ARG A 657 -30.19 -30.97 -17.89
N GLU A 658 -30.12 -32.26 -17.55
CA GLU A 658 -31.28 -33.15 -17.49
C GLU A 658 -32.13 -32.87 -16.25
N ASP A 659 -33.35 -33.42 -16.22
CA ASP A 659 -34.20 -33.36 -15.04
C ASP A 659 -33.68 -34.37 -13.99
N PRO A 660 -33.19 -33.90 -12.83
CA PRO A 660 -32.67 -34.80 -11.79
C PRO A 660 -33.76 -35.64 -11.12
N LEU A 661 -35.05 -35.26 -11.27
CA LEU A 661 -36.18 -35.95 -10.67
C LEU A 661 -36.91 -36.87 -11.66
N ASN A 662 -36.66 -36.73 -12.97
CA ASN A 662 -37.30 -37.54 -14.01
C ASN A 662 -36.32 -37.89 -15.15
N LEU A 663 -35.64 -39.02 -15.01
CA LEU A 663 -34.68 -39.53 -16.01
C LEU A 663 -35.30 -39.92 -17.36
N LEU A 664 -36.64 -40.02 -17.43
CA LEU A 664 -37.39 -40.26 -18.66
C LEU A 664 -37.91 -38.97 -19.29
N SER A 665 -37.60 -37.81 -18.68
CA SER A 665 -38.04 -36.52 -19.16
C SER A 665 -37.54 -36.27 -20.59
N GLN A 666 -38.46 -35.82 -21.44
CA GLN A 666 -38.12 -35.33 -22.78
C GLN A 666 -37.40 -33.98 -22.72
N GLN A 667 -37.55 -33.26 -21.59
CA GLN A 667 -37.02 -31.93 -21.42
C GLN A 667 -35.52 -31.96 -21.11
N LEU A 668 -34.78 -31.06 -21.75
CA LEU A 668 -33.39 -30.76 -21.44
C LEU A 668 -33.23 -29.24 -21.35
N SER A 669 -32.62 -28.76 -20.28
CA SER A 669 -32.28 -27.35 -20.15
C SER A 669 -30.91 -27.09 -20.79
N VAL A 670 -30.82 -26.07 -21.63
CA VAL A 670 -29.56 -25.55 -22.16
C VAL A 670 -29.32 -24.20 -21.50
N LEU A 671 -28.15 -24.02 -20.88
CA LEU A 671 -27.85 -22.84 -20.07
C LEU A 671 -26.43 -22.33 -20.33
N TYR A 672 -26.28 -21.01 -20.33
CA TYR A 672 -24.99 -20.35 -20.16
C TYR A 672 -24.60 -20.40 -18.68
N GLU A 673 -23.33 -20.66 -18.39
CA GLU A 673 -22.88 -20.96 -17.02
C GLU A 673 -23.03 -19.80 -16.03
N GLU A 674 -22.94 -18.55 -16.51
CA GLU A 674 -23.01 -17.38 -15.65
C GLU A 674 -24.45 -16.88 -15.45
N SER A 675 -24.75 -16.54 -14.20
CA SER A 675 -26.07 -16.05 -13.77
C SER A 675 -26.17 -14.53 -13.69
N PHE A 676 -25.05 -13.80 -13.86
CA PHE A 676 -24.96 -12.34 -13.76
C PHE A 676 -25.54 -11.79 -12.45
N ALA A 677 -25.34 -12.49 -11.34
CA ALA A 677 -25.94 -12.19 -10.04
C ALA A 677 -27.46 -11.95 -10.11
N GLY A 678 -28.17 -12.70 -10.95
CA GLY A 678 -29.62 -12.57 -11.11
C GLY A 678 -30.07 -11.38 -11.95
N LYS A 679 -29.16 -10.67 -12.63
CA LYS A 679 -29.47 -9.56 -13.55
C LYS A 679 -29.08 -9.84 -15.01
N PRO A 680 -29.47 -10.99 -15.59
CA PRO A 680 -29.12 -11.28 -16.98
C PRO A 680 -29.76 -10.31 -17.98
N GLY A 681 -30.84 -9.61 -17.59
CA GLY A 681 -31.54 -8.62 -18.44
C GLY A 681 -30.70 -7.43 -18.87
N ASP A 682 -29.60 -7.14 -18.15
CA ASP A 682 -28.64 -6.10 -18.53
C ASP A 682 -27.84 -6.49 -19.80
N TYR A 683 -27.94 -7.74 -20.24
CA TYR A 683 -27.21 -8.31 -21.36
C TYR A 683 -28.13 -8.90 -22.43
N LEU A 684 -27.75 -8.69 -23.69
CA LEU A 684 -28.38 -9.26 -24.88
C LEU A 684 -27.64 -10.53 -25.28
N PHE A 685 -28.37 -11.62 -25.46
CA PHE A 685 -27.80 -12.92 -25.82
C PHE A 685 -28.12 -13.29 -27.26
N GLN A 686 -27.14 -13.87 -27.94
CA GLN A 686 -27.29 -14.46 -29.25
C GLN A 686 -27.01 -15.95 -29.19
N TRP A 687 -28.05 -16.75 -29.48
CA TRP A 687 -27.97 -18.20 -29.50
C TRP A 687 -27.98 -18.75 -30.91
N LYS A 688 -27.07 -19.68 -31.14
CA LYS A 688 -26.88 -20.33 -32.43
C LYS A 688 -26.85 -21.85 -32.23
N LYS A 689 -27.32 -22.59 -33.25
CA LYS A 689 -27.32 -24.06 -33.24
C LYS A 689 -26.81 -24.66 -34.55
N ALA A 690 -26.19 -25.82 -34.47
CA ALA A 690 -25.78 -26.63 -35.61
C ALA A 690 -25.98 -28.11 -35.32
N THR A 691 -26.23 -28.91 -36.36
CA THR A 691 -26.13 -30.36 -36.26
C THR A 691 -24.67 -30.79 -36.41
N PRO A 692 -24.26 -31.96 -35.88
CA PRO A 692 -22.92 -32.50 -36.10
C PRO A 692 -22.57 -32.57 -37.59
N ASN A 693 -21.29 -32.47 -37.91
CA ASN A 693 -20.80 -32.71 -39.27
C ASN A 693 -21.17 -34.14 -39.73
N ALA A 694 -21.13 -34.40 -41.04
CA ALA A 694 -21.49 -35.71 -41.60
C ALA A 694 -20.63 -36.87 -41.07
N ASP A 695 -19.42 -36.58 -40.57
CA ASP A 695 -18.49 -37.52 -39.93
C ASP A 695 -18.67 -37.60 -38.39
N GLY A 696 -19.64 -36.88 -37.83
CA GLY A 696 -19.95 -36.85 -36.41
C GLY A 696 -19.12 -35.87 -35.57
N THR A 697 -18.26 -35.05 -36.18
CA THR A 697 -17.46 -34.07 -35.43
C THR A 697 -18.25 -32.78 -35.10
N ILE A 698 -17.69 -31.99 -34.17
CA ILE A 698 -18.20 -30.65 -33.83
C ILE A 698 -17.88 -29.71 -35.01
N PRO A 699 -18.87 -28.95 -35.54
CA PRO A 699 -18.60 -27.90 -36.51
C PRO A 699 -17.78 -26.75 -35.85
N ASP A 700 -16.72 -26.31 -36.50
CA ASP A 700 -15.78 -25.29 -36.01
C ASP A 700 -16.00 -23.89 -36.62
N ASP A 701 -16.76 -23.80 -37.72
CA ASP A 701 -17.20 -22.53 -38.32
C ASP A 701 -18.52 -22.05 -37.69
N TYR A 702 -18.42 -21.19 -36.67
CA TYR A 702 -19.57 -20.64 -35.94
C TYR A 702 -20.38 -19.61 -36.73
N ASP A 703 -19.87 -19.11 -37.85
CA ASP A 703 -20.55 -18.08 -38.65
C ASP A 703 -21.40 -18.69 -39.76
N THR A 704 -20.94 -19.76 -40.41
CA THR A 704 -21.66 -20.39 -41.51
C THR A 704 -22.38 -21.70 -41.14
N ALA A 705 -21.79 -22.54 -40.26
CA ALA A 705 -22.39 -23.83 -39.93
C ALA A 705 -23.52 -23.69 -38.90
N TYR A 706 -23.48 -22.65 -38.06
CA TYR A 706 -24.46 -22.42 -37.03
C TYR A 706 -25.53 -21.40 -37.44
N GLN A 707 -26.79 -21.78 -37.26
CA GLN A 707 -27.95 -20.95 -37.55
C GLN A 707 -28.54 -20.34 -36.27
N ALA A 708 -29.09 -19.13 -36.36
CA ALA A 708 -29.75 -18.49 -35.22
C ALA A 708 -30.88 -19.38 -34.68
N ARG A 709 -30.89 -19.62 -33.36
CA ARG A 709 -31.95 -20.38 -32.69
C ARG A 709 -33.12 -19.48 -32.30
N PHE A 710 -32.80 -18.27 -31.84
CA PHE A 710 -33.72 -17.24 -31.39
C PHE A 710 -33.29 -15.89 -31.96
N PRO A 711 -34.19 -14.89 -32.03
CA PRO A 711 -33.78 -13.50 -32.12
C PRO A 711 -32.86 -13.13 -30.96
N ASP A 712 -31.99 -12.15 -31.16
CA ASP A 712 -31.17 -11.62 -30.07
C ASP A 712 -32.11 -11.13 -28.93
N THR A 713 -31.96 -11.69 -27.74
CA THR A 713 -32.94 -11.53 -26.65
C THR A 713 -32.24 -11.17 -25.35
N ALA A 714 -32.76 -10.15 -24.65
CA ALA A 714 -32.21 -9.72 -23.37
C ALA A 714 -32.52 -10.77 -22.29
N GLY A 715 -31.55 -11.06 -21.42
CA GLY A 715 -31.77 -11.98 -20.29
C GLY A 715 -31.87 -13.47 -20.64
N LEU A 716 -31.76 -13.86 -21.91
CA LEU A 716 -31.92 -15.25 -22.35
C LEU A 716 -30.66 -16.09 -22.04
N THR A 717 -30.40 -16.34 -20.75
CA THR A 717 -29.29 -17.19 -20.29
C THR A 717 -29.59 -18.69 -20.36
N ARG A 718 -30.86 -19.07 -20.46
CA ARG A 718 -31.32 -20.46 -20.48
C ARG A 718 -32.56 -20.66 -21.32
N PHE A 719 -32.76 -21.86 -21.83
CA PHE A 719 -34.00 -22.29 -22.46
C PHE A 719 -34.17 -23.82 -22.35
N VAL A 720 -35.40 -24.31 -22.56
CA VAL A 720 -35.73 -25.74 -22.53
C VAL A 720 -35.96 -26.24 -23.96
N ILE A 721 -35.52 -27.46 -24.24
CA ILE A 721 -35.87 -28.22 -25.45
C ILE A 721 -36.64 -29.49 -25.06
N GLY A 722 -37.58 -29.93 -25.89
CA GLY A 722 -38.36 -31.16 -25.67
C GLY A 722 -39.65 -30.95 -24.84
N GLY A 723 -40.25 -29.76 -24.91
CA GLY A 723 -41.50 -29.40 -24.24
C GLY A 723 -42.77 -29.65 -25.07
N GLN A 724 -43.95 -29.38 -24.50
CA GLN A 724 -45.23 -29.56 -25.18
C GLN A 724 -45.36 -28.58 -26.37
N GLY A 725 -45.45 -29.10 -27.59
CA GLY A 725 -45.45 -28.30 -28.83
C GLY A 725 -44.12 -28.30 -29.59
N ASP A 726 -43.07 -28.95 -29.08
CA ASP A 726 -41.80 -29.12 -29.80
C ASP A 726 -41.89 -30.14 -30.95
N THR A 727 -41.05 -29.96 -31.97
CA THR A 727 -40.94 -30.86 -33.14
C THR A 727 -39.85 -31.91 -32.95
N LEU A 728 -39.94 -33.04 -33.67
CA LEU A 728 -38.92 -34.11 -33.68
C LEU A 728 -37.49 -33.61 -33.99
N ALA A 729 -37.37 -32.47 -34.68
CA ALA A 729 -36.08 -31.87 -35.04
C ALA A 729 -35.27 -31.35 -33.84
N ASN A 730 -35.87 -31.23 -32.65
CA ASN A 730 -35.18 -30.88 -31.40
C ASN A 730 -34.84 -32.13 -30.54
N MET A 731 -35.13 -33.34 -31.05
CA MET A 731 -34.83 -34.63 -30.39
C MET A 731 -33.57 -35.32 -30.96
N VAL A 732 -32.82 -34.65 -31.83
CA VAL A 732 -31.55 -35.11 -32.42
C VAL A 732 -30.36 -34.34 -31.83
N ASN A 733 -29.18 -34.96 -31.89
CA ASN A 733 -27.93 -34.35 -31.43
C ASN A 733 -27.73 -32.98 -32.07
N THR A 734 -27.66 -31.94 -31.25
CA THR A 734 -27.55 -30.55 -31.68
C THR A 734 -26.51 -29.83 -30.84
N TYR A 735 -25.58 -29.14 -31.48
CA TYR A 735 -24.63 -28.26 -30.81
C TYR A 735 -25.22 -26.87 -30.62
N TYR A 736 -25.01 -26.30 -29.45
CA TYR A 736 -25.38 -24.94 -29.10
C TYR A 736 -24.17 -24.10 -28.76
N ILE A 737 -24.21 -22.84 -29.19
CA ILE A 737 -23.20 -21.83 -28.91
C ILE A 737 -23.88 -20.50 -28.59
N VAL A 738 -23.27 -19.72 -27.70
CA VAL A 738 -23.80 -18.45 -27.25
C VAL A 738 -22.69 -17.40 -27.18
N ARG A 739 -23.09 -16.15 -27.35
CA ARG A 739 -22.31 -14.96 -26.99
C ARG A 739 -23.26 -13.89 -26.45
N TYR A 740 -22.73 -12.90 -25.76
CA TYR A 740 -23.52 -11.80 -25.21
C TYR A 740 -22.83 -10.45 -25.37
N ARG A 741 -23.61 -9.39 -25.22
CA ARG A 741 -23.15 -8.00 -25.15
C ARG A 741 -24.02 -7.20 -24.20
N ALA A 742 -23.60 -5.98 -23.85
CA ALA A 742 -24.46 -5.03 -23.15
C ALA A 742 -25.78 -4.82 -23.92
N ALA A 743 -26.92 -4.89 -23.21
CA ALA A 743 -28.23 -4.72 -23.84
C ALA A 743 -28.48 -3.29 -24.33
N GLY A 744 -27.87 -2.30 -23.68
CA GLY A 744 -27.99 -0.88 -24.03
C GLY A 744 -27.31 0.02 -23.01
N PRO A 745 -27.51 1.35 -23.10
CA PRO A 745 -26.83 2.34 -22.26
C PRO A 745 -27.04 2.21 -20.75
N ASP A 746 -28.11 1.54 -20.32
CA ASP A 746 -28.40 1.31 -18.89
C ASP A 746 -27.54 0.17 -18.30
N CYS A 747 -26.93 -0.66 -19.14
CA CYS A 747 -26.01 -1.71 -18.69
C CYS A 747 -24.66 -1.09 -18.28
N PRO A 748 -24.10 -1.43 -17.10
CA PRO A 748 -22.79 -0.90 -16.66
C PRO A 748 -21.65 -1.15 -17.66
N ALA A 749 -21.72 -2.23 -18.43
CA ALA A 749 -20.71 -2.56 -19.43
C ALA A 749 -20.75 -1.67 -20.68
N TYR A 750 -21.88 -1.02 -20.98
CA TYR A 750 -22.08 -0.32 -22.25
C TYR A 750 -21.14 0.88 -22.41
N ALA A 751 -20.82 1.59 -21.32
CA ALA A 751 -19.93 2.74 -21.35
C ALA A 751 -18.52 2.39 -21.87
N VAL A 752 -18.08 1.15 -21.64
CA VAL A 752 -16.72 0.70 -21.97
C VAL A 752 -16.72 -0.22 -23.19
N MET A 753 -17.72 -1.09 -23.33
CA MET A 753 -17.80 -2.11 -24.38
C MET A 753 -18.68 -1.71 -25.58
N GLY A 754 -19.57 -0.72 -25.41
CA GLY A 754 -20.54 -0.33 -26.43
C GLY A 754 -21.38 -1.51 -26.92
N GLU A 755 -21.42 -1.71 -28.24
CA GLU A 755 -22.15 -2.80 -28.90
C GLU A 755 -21.29 -4.03 -29.21
N GLN A 756 -20.06 -4.09 -28.69
CA GLN A 756 -19.16 -5.20 -28.95
C GLN A 756 -19.75 -6.50 -28.38
N TRP A 757 -19.66 -7.59 -29.14
CA TRP A 757 -20.01 -8.92 -28.66
C TRP A 757 -18.83 -9.58 -27.96
N SER A 758 -19.12 -10.43 -26.97
CA SER A 758 -18.15 -11.42 -26.51
C SER A 758 -17.73 -12.33 -27.67
N GLU A 759 -16.57 -12.96 -27.53
CA GLU A 759 -16.27 -14.15 -28.34
C GLU A 759 -17.34 -15.21 -28.12
N TRP A 760 -17.51 -16.09 -29.10
CA TRP A 760 -18.36 -17.25 -28.95
C TRP A 760 -17.82 -18.18 -27.87
N CYS A 761 -18.69 -18.71 -27.01
CA CYS A 761 -18.28 -19.72 -26.03
C CYS A 761 -17.69 -20.94 -26.75
N ALA A 762 -16.56 -21.46 -26.27
CA ALA A 762 -15.90 -22.60 -26.90
C ALA A 762 -15.40 -23.61 -25.85
N PRO A 763 -15.52 -24.92 -26.10
CA PRO A 763 -16.20 -25.53 -27.26
C PRO A 763 -17.75 -25.42 -27.16
N PRO A 764 -18.48 -25.56 -28.29
CA PRO A 764 -19.94 -25.65 -28.29
C PRO A 764 -20.44 -26.84 -27.47
N ALA A 765 -21.60 -26.69 -26.82
CA ALA A 765 -22.18 -27.74 -26.00
C ALA A 765 -23.09 -28.66 -26.81
N LEU A 766 -22.95 -29.97 -26.63
CA LEU A 766 -23.83 -30.96 -27.25
C LEU A 766 -25.09 -31.14 -26.40
N ALA A 767 -26.25 -30.87 -26.99
CA ALA A 767 -27.52 -31.39 -26.51
C ALA A 767 -27.78 -32.74 -27.18
N GLU A 768 -27.57 -33.82 -26.43
CA GLU A 768 -27.86 -35.17 -26.90
C GLU A 768 -29.36 -35.36 -27.17
N GLY A 769 -29.69 -36.11 -28.22
CA GLY A 769 -31.06 -36.43 -28.59
C GLY A 769 -31.77 -37.29 -27.55
N TRP A 770 -33.08 -37.10 -27.38
CA TRP A 770 -33.86 -37.75 -26.32
C TRP A 770 -33.74 -39.28 -26.31
N VAL A 771 -33.81 -39.92 -27.48
CA VAL A 771 -33.71 -41.38 -27.59
C VAL A 771 -32.35 -41.87 -27.06
N GLN A 772 -31.28 -41.13 -27.32
CA GLN A 772 -29.94 -41.46 -26.85
C GLN A 772 -29.82 -41.28 -25.33
N ARG A 773 -30.35 -40.18 -24.77
CA ARG A 773 -30.40 -39.94 -23.31
C ARG A 773 -31.19 -41.02 -22.57
N VAL A 774 -32.37 -41.39 -23.08
CA VAL A 774 -33.18 -42.47 -22.50
C VAL A 774 -32.46 -43.80 -22.60
N LEU A 775 -31.85 -44.14 -23.73
CA LEU A 775 -31.08 -45.39 -23.86
C LEU A 775 -29.89 -45.44 -22.89
N ASN A 776 -29.21 -44.32 -22.66
CA ASN A 776 -28.12 -44.20 -21.70
C ASN A 776 -28.63 -44.33 -20.24
N ASN A 777 -29.83 -43.80 -19.94
CA ASN A 777 -30.41 -43.81 -18.60
C ASN A 777 -31.19 -45.10 -18.25
N VAL A 778 -31.66 -45.86 -19.25
CA VAL A 778 -32.47 -47.10 -19.10
C VAL A 778 -31.60 -48.36 -18.95
N THR A 779 -30.38 -48.25 -18.45
CA THR A 779 -29.68 -49.47 -18.00
C THR A 779 -30.32 -49.99 -16.71
N PRO A 780 -30.62 -51.30 -16.59
CA PRO A 780 -31.34 -51.85 -15.42
C PRO A 780 -30.68 -51.60 -14.06
N PHE A 781 -29.40 -51.22 -14.04
CA PHE A 781 -28.61 -50.95 -12.84
C PHE A 781 -28.66 -49.49 -12.38
N THR A 782 -28.76 -48.50 -13.28
CA THR A 782 -28.76 -47.08 -12.92
C THR A 782 -30.08 -46.61 -12.31
N GLN A 783 -31.22 -47.16 -12.75
CA GLN A 783 -32.54 -46.78 -12.21
C GLN A 783 -32.79 -47.24 -10.76
N ARG A 784 -32.07 -48.26 -10.25
CA ARG A 784 -32.29 -48.82 -8.90
C ARG A 784 -31.26 -48.39 -7.85
N MET A 785 -30.09 -47.87 -8.24
CA MET A 785 -28.98 -47.65 -7.30
C MET A 785 -28.90 -46.24 -6.67
N GLN A 786 -29.62 -45.24 -7.17
CA GLN A 786 -29.49 -43.86 -6.66
C GLN A 786 -30.31 -43.58 -5.39
N ASP A 787 -31.26 -44.45 -5.04
CA ASP A 787 -32.13 -44.26 -3.87
C ASP A 787 -32.11 -45.47 -2.92
N LEU A 788 -30.89 -45.88 -2.55
CA LEU A 788 -30.61 -46.95 -1.57
C LEU A 788 -30.68 -46.46 -0.11
N TYR A 789 -30.77 -45.14 0.11
CA TYR A 789 -30.78 -44.54 1.44
C TYR A 789 -32.19 -44.11 1.90
N GLU A 790 -33.14 -43.84 0.99
CA GLU A 790 -34.49 -43.39 1.36
C GLU A 790 -35.63 -44.40 1.07
N ASN A 791 -35.36 -45.55 0.43
CA ASN A 791 -36.34 -46.64 0.26
C ASN A 791 -36.17 -47.79 1.29
N GLU A 792 -37.28 -48.43 1.70
CA GLU A 792 -37.24 -49.64 2.55
C GLU A 792 -36.44 -50.76 1.88
N ALA A 793 -35.65 -51.50 2.67
CA ALA A 793 -34.82 -52.59 2.17
C ALA A 793 -35.68 -53.70 1.55
N GLU A 794 -35.55 -53.92 0.23
CA GLU A 794 -36.14 -55.08 -0.42
C GLU A 794 -35.30 -56.35 -0.15
N ASP A 795 -35.94 -57.36 0.45
CA ASP A 795 -35.34 -58.65 0.74
C ASP A 795 -35.01 -59.45 -0.54
N ALA A 796 -33.91 -60.22 -0.50
CA ALA A 796 -33.31 -60.96 -1.61
C ALA A 796 -34.25 -61.93 -2.39
N VAL A 797 -35.46 -62.20 -1.88
CA VAL A 797 -36.48 -63.03 -2.55
C VAL A 797 -37.17 -62.28 -3.70
N SER A 798 -37.19 -60.94 -3.69
CA SER A 798 -37.76 -60.09 -4.76
C SER A 798 -36.91 -60.10 -6.04
N MET A 799 -35.57 -60.13 -5.90
CA MET A 799 -34.65 -60.04 -7.04
C MET A 799 -34.72 -61.25 -7.98
N ILE A 800 -34.92 -62.47 -7.45
CA ILE A 800 -35.00 -63.70 -8.27
C ILE A 800 -36.33 -63.80 -9.03
N ARG A 801 -37.44 -63.27 -8.48
CA ARG A 801 -38.75 -63.28 -9.17
C ARG A 801 -38.81 -62.31 -10.35
N GLN A 802 -38.07 -61.21 -10.29
CA GLN A 802 -38.06 -60.21 -11.37
C GLN A 802 -37.05 -60.51 -12.49
N ALA A 803 -36.06 -61.37 -12.23
CA ALA A 803 -35.10 -61.83 -13.25
C ALA A 803 -35.64 -62.95 -14.16
N GLY A 804 -36.92 -63.34 -14.02
CA GLY A 804 -37.54 -64.36 -14.86
C GLY A 804 -37.00 -65.78 -14.62
N GLY A 805 -37.00 -66.21 -13.35
CA GLY A 805 -36.82 -67.62 -12.95
C GLY A 805 -38.15 -68.37 -12.88
#